data_AF-A0A3D2NDD4-F1
#
_entry.id   AF-A0A3D2NDD4-F1
#
_cell.length_a   1.000
_cell.length_b   1.000
_cell.length_c   1.000
_cell.angle_alpha   90.00
_cell.angle_beta   90.00
_cell.angle_gamma   90.00
#
_symmetry.space_group_name_H-M   'P 1'
#
loop_
_entity.id
_entity.type
_entity.pdbx_description
1 polymer ?
#
loop_
_entity_poly.entity_id
_entity_poly.type
_entity_poly.pdbx_seq_one_letter_code
_entity_poly.pdbx_strand_id
1 'polypeptide(L)'
;HIIGENDDALAAQTGGFAGEQQAMVLSASLARPAKPKAQQRTAPKPVAAVRKRRKETARQRQRRRAMELRAAREAKQVRPEMIVVPEDNLTVQELADMLSVESSEIIKSLFFKGVIATVTQTLDMPTIEAVAKEFDVPVLQDDVEEAAKKTVEMIEEADLKHLIRRPPVVTVMGHVDHGKTRLLDAIRQTNVVAFEAGGITQHIGAYQIWTEHEGIERAITFIDTPGHEAFTAMRARGAQVTDLAILVVAADDGIMPQTVEALNHAQAANVPIVVAVNKVDKPDANPGKVRQQLTEYGLVAEEYGGDVMFVDVSARQGTNIQELLDAVLLTADAGLDLTANPNKAARGVAIEAKLDKGRGSVATVLIQSGTLRVGDAIVAGTAYGRVRAMIDENGDAVDEAYPSRPVQVQGLNSVPRAGDVFIVTEEDRMARQIAEKREAVERNAQLAKARKRISLEDFTRALEEGKVESLNLIIKGDVSGAVEALEESLLKIEVDDSVQLRIIHRGVGAITESDINLATIDNAIVIGFNVRPDTKARERAAREGVDVRFYSVIYNAIDDVEQSLTGMLKPEYEEVQSGVAEIREVFRSSKFGNIAGVIVRSGTITRNAKARVIRDGVVLADGLAIESLRRFKDDVTEVRTDFEAGIGLGKYNDIQVGDEIETTEMVEKPRG
;
A
#
# COMPACT_ATOMS: atom_id res chain seq x y z
N HIS A 1 46.18 0.90 47.49
CA HIS A 1 47.58 1.31 47.25
C HIS A 1 47.79 1.41 45.75
N ILE A 2 48.42 2.41 45.12
CA ILE A 2 48.96 3.77 45.44
C ILE A 2 48.96 4.45 44.04
N ILE A 3 48.25 5.57 43.73
CA ILE A 3 48.44 7.00 44.08
C ILE A 3 49.76 7.62 43.53
N GLY A 4 49.69 8.81 42.89
CA GLY A 4 50.82 9.55 42.27
C GLY A 4 50.81 9.43 40.74
N GLU A 5 50.63 10.46 39.91
CA GLU A 5 50.65 11.94 40.09
C GLU A 5 52.06 12.58 40.23
N ASN A 6 52.26 13.71 39.53
CA ASN A 6 53.41 14.66 39.58
C ASN A 6 54.77 14.14 39.01
N ASP A 7 55.71 14.94 38.48
CA ASP A 7 55.69 16.35 37.99
C ASP A 7 56.92 16.68 37.08
N ASP A 8 56.88 17.88 36.48
CA ASP A 8 57.99 18.79 36.12
C ASP A 8 59.19 18.43 35.20
N ALA A 9 59.13 19.03 34.00
CA ALA A 9 59.99 20.16 33.54
C ALA A 9 61.52 20.03 33.31
N LEU A 10 61.91 20.30 32.04
CA LEU A 10 63.11 21.03 31.58
C LEU A 10 62.94 21.27 30.05
N ALA A 11 62.83 22.44 29.41
CA ALA A 11 63.09 23.89 29.64
C ALA A 11 64.25 24.44 28.77
N ALA A 12 64.13 25.72 28.35
CA ALA A 12 64.92 26.49 27.36
C ALA A 12 64.50 26.30 25.88
N GLN A 13 64.51 27.29 24.97
CA GLN A 13 64.65 28.78 25.00
C GLN A 13 64.26 29.31 23.58
N THR A 14 63.77 30.53 23.29
CA THR A 14 63.30 31.74 24.02
C THR A 14 61.82 32.02 23.59
N GLY A 15 61.08 33.12 23.85
CA GLY A 15 61.30 34.42 24.53
C GLY A 15 61.48 35.60 23.54
N GLY A 16 60.65 36.67 23.54
CA GLY A 16 59.46 36.93 24.38
C GLY A 16 58.87 38.36 24.27
N PHE A 17 57.97 38.72 25.20
CA PHE A 17 57.39 40.05 25.55
C PHE A 17 56.54 40.79 24.47
N ALA A 18 55.44 41.49 24.79
CA ALA A 18 54.62 41.68 26.01
C ALA A 18 53.11 41.72 25.59
N GLY A 19 52.08 41.59 26.43
CA GLY A 19 51.71 42.41 27.60
C GLY A 19 50.99 43.71 27.15
N GLU A 20 49.78 44.09 27.60
CA GLU A 20 48.92 43.54 28.67
C GLU A 20 47.46 44.07 28.53
N GLN A 21 46.57 43.65 29.46
CA GLN A 21 45.26 44.20 29.87
C GLN A 21 43.97 43.46 29.44
N GLN A 22 42.98 43.57 30.34
CA GLN A 22 41.82 42.68 30.50
C GLN A 22 40.52 43.40 30.09
N ALA A 23 39.49 42.66 29.65
CA ALA A 23 38.23 42.49 30.41
C ALA A 23 37.05 41.98 29.54
N MET A 24 36.17 41.26 30.22
CA MET A 24 34.89 40.63 29.84
C MET A 24 34.00 41.22 28.72
N VAL A 25 33.18 40.28 28.22
CA VAL A 25 31.89 40.37 27.48
C VAL A 25 32.01 40.08 25.98
N LEU A 26 31.59 38.86 25.60
CA LEU A 26 31.60 38.41 24.20
C LEU A 26 30.33 37.62 23.88
N SER A 27 29.31 38.31 23.36
CA SER A 27 28.06 37.71 22.89
C SER A 27 27.43 38.52 21.74
N ALA A 28 28.12 38.58 20.59
CA ALA A 28 27.54 39.06 19.32
C ALA A 28 28.39 38.70 18.09
N SER A 29 27.70 38.53 16.95
CA SER A 29 28.16 38.75 15.56
C SER A 29 29.45 38.08 15.03
N LEU A 30 29.26 37.19 14.05
CA LEU A 30 30.23 36.89 12.99
C LEU A 30 29.67 37.31 11.63
N ALA A 31 30.39 38.17 10.91
CA ALA A 31 30.06 38.58 9.54
C ALA A 31 31.35 38.78 8.73
N ARG A 32 31.31 38.52 7.41
CA ARG A 32 32.44 38.71 6.48
C ARG A 32 32.05 39.58 5.27
N PRO A 33 33.02 40.18 4.56
CA PRO A 33 32.85 41.51 3.96
C PRO A 33 32.46 41.53 2.47
N ALA A 34 32.14 42.74 1.98
CA ALA A 34 31.63 43.01 0.62
C ALA A 34 32.68 43.63 -0.33
N LYS A 35 32.32 43.70 -1.63
CA LYS A 35 33.03 44.40 -2.71
C LYS A 35 32.03 45.19 -3.62
N PRO A 36 32.47 46.02 -4.59
CA PRO A 36 32.05 47.43 -4.65
C PRO A 36 30.90 47.78 -5.62
N LYS A 37 30.43 49.04 -5.55
CA LYS A 37 29.36 49.62 -6.37
C LYS A 37 29.88 50.62 -7.42
N ALA A 38 29.17 50.76 -8.54
CA ALA A 38 29.36 51.84 -9.51
C ALA A 38 28.03 52.54 -9.88
N GLN A 39 27.97 53.83 -9.55
CA GLN A 39 27.28 54.97 -10.18
C GLN A 39 26.02 54.79 -11.07
N GLN A 40 24.99 55.58 -10.76
CA GLN A 40 24.12 56.24 -11.75
C GLN A 40 24.06 57.75 -11.48
N ARG A 41 23.78 58.56 -12.51
CA ARG A 41 23.79 60.04 -12.46
C ARG A 41 22.35 60.59 -12.48
N THR A 42 22.09 61.69 -11.77
CA THR A 42 20.81 62.41 -11.79
C THR A 42 20.92 63.74 -12.53
N ALA A 43 19.79 64.24 -13.06
CA ALA A 43 19.67 65.48 -13.83
C ALA A 43 18.49 66.34 -13.30
N PRO A 44 18.45 67.66 -13.57
CA PRO A 44 17.77 68.62 -12.68
C PRO A 44 16.28 68.87 -12.99
N LYS A 45 15.57 69.45 -12.01
CA LYS A 45 14.17 69.90 -12.11
C LYS A 45 14.07 71.36 -12.59
N PRO A 46 13.15 71.69 -13.52
CA PRO A 46 12.81 73.08 -13.85
C PRO A 46 11.84 73.70 -12.83
N VAL A 47 11.81 75.04 -12.77
CA VAL A 47 10.91 75.82 -11.90
C VAL A 47 9.70 76.30 -12.70
N ALA A 48 8.48 76.15 -12.16
CA ALA A 48 7.23 76.61 -12.76
C ALA A 48 6.36 77.38 -11.75
N ALA A 49 5.71 78.46 -12.19
CA ALA A 49 5.09 79.45 -11.31
C ALA A 49 3.73 79.03 -10.72
N VAL A 50 3.54 79.26 -9.42
CA VAL A 50 2.30 78.94 -8.69
C VAL A 50 1.21 79.99 -8.95
N ARG A 51 0.34 79.75 -9.95
CA ARG A 51 -0.93 80.48 -10.08
C ARG A 51 -1.91 80.07 -8.97
N LYS A 52 -2.31 81.00 -8.10
CA LYS A 52 -3.39 80.79 -7.10
C LYS A 52 -4.72 80.44 -7.80
N ARG A 53 -5.10 79.15 -7.80
CA ARG A 53 -6.49 78.73 -8.09
C ARG A 53 -7.39 79.02 -6.88
N ARG A 54 -8.62 79.48 -7.14
CA ARG A 54 -9.64 79.73 -6.09
C ARG A 54 -9.94 78.43 -5.32
N LYS A 55 -10.22 78.54 -4.01
CA LYS A 55 -10.73 77.41 -3.21
C LYS A 55 -12.11 77.00 -3.75
N GLU A 56 -12.20 75.76 -4.20
CA GLU A 56 -13.44 75.10 -4.61
C GLU A 56 -14.34 74.88 -3.38
N THR A 57 -15.66 75.07 -3.51
CA THR A 57 -16.59 74.95 -2.38
C THR A 57 -16.82 73.48 -1.99
N ALA A 58 -17.12 73.22 -0.70
CA ALA A 58 -17.33 71.85 -0.21
C ALA A 58 -18.42 71.08 -0.99
N ARG A 59 -19.48 71.79 -1.42
CA ARG A 59 -20.60 71.23 -2.21
C ARG A 59 -20.18 70.83 -3.64
N GLN A 60 -19.23 71.56 -4.25
CA GLN A 60 -18.61 71.16 -5.52
C GLN A 60 -17.69 69.96 -5.32
N ARG A 61 -16.85 69.94 -4.28
CA ARG A 61 -16.01 68.79 -3.91
C ARG A 61 -16.82 67.51 -3.68
N GLN A 62 -17.97 67.58 -3.01
CA GLN A 62 -18.86 66.42 -2.85
C GLN A 62 -19.46 65.96 -4.17
N ARG A 63 -19.97 66.86 -5.02
CA ARG A 63 -20.48 66.50 -6.36
C ARG A 63 -19.40 65.87 -7.23
N ARG A 64 -18.18 66.43 -7.21
CA ARG A 64 -17.02 65.88 -7.91
C ARG A 64 -16.65 64.49 -7.38
N ARG A 65 -16.52 64.31 -6.06
CA ARG A 65 -16.25 62.98 -5.47
C ARG A 65 -17.32 61.95 -5.82
N ALA A 66 -18.59 62.32 -5.82
CA ALA A 66 -19.68 61.42 -6.21
C ALA A 66 -19.63 61.05 -7.70
N MET A 67 -19.26 61.99 -8.56
CA MET A 67 -19.06 61.74 -9.99
C MET A 67 -17.79 60.92 -10.28
N GLU A 68 -16.71 61.16 -9.54
CA GLU A 68 -15.48 60.34 -9.57
C GLU A 68 -15.73 58.92 -9.05
N LEU A 69 -16.55 58.74 -7.99
CA LEU A 69 -16.94 57.41 -7.50
C LEU A 69 -17.83 56.67 -8.50
N ARG A 70 -18.70 57.39 -9.22
CA ARG A 70 -19.57 56.83 -10.25
C ARG A 70 -18.77 56.41 -11.48
N ALA A 71 -17.90 57.29 -11.98
CA ALA A 71 -16.96 56.99 -13.05
C ALA A 71 -15.98 55.86 -12.67
N ALA A 72 -15.58 55.74 -11.40
CA ALA A 72 -14.74 54.63 -10.91
C ALA A 72 -15.52 53.32 -10.74
N ARG A 73 -16.85 53.33 -10.65
CA ARG A 73 -17.70 52.13 -10.79
C ARG A 73 -17.89 51.76 -12.25
N GLU A 74 -18.21 52.73 -13.10
CA GLU A 74 -18.41 52.55 -14.55
C GLU A 74 -17.09 52.06 -15.23
N ALA A 75 -15.92 52.56 -14.81
CA ALA A 75 -14.61 52.10 -15.28
C ALA A 75 -14.14 50.75 -14.70
N LYS A 76 -14.93 50.09 -13.85
CA LYS A 76 -14.61 48.76 -13.28
C LYS A 76 -15.44 47.61 -13.86
N GLN A 77 -16.32 47.88 -14.83
CA GLN A 77 -17.17 46.88 -15.50
C GLN A 77 -16.74 46.60 -16.95
N VAL A 78 -15.43 46.44 -17.18
CA VAL A 78 -14.95 45.70 -18.36
C VAL A 78 -15.01 44.21 -17.98
N ARG A 79 -16.09 43.53 -18.39
CA ARG A 79 -16.17 42.07 -18.25
C ARG A 79 -15.05 41.42 -19.07
N PRO A 80 -14.42 40.32 -18.61
CA PRO A 80 -13.53 39.55 -19.47
C PRO A 80 -14.33 38.92 -20.62
N GLU A 81 -13.71 38.81 -21.80
CA GLU A 81 -14.34 38.15 -22.96
C GLU A 81 -14.46 36.62 -22.79
N MET A 82 -13.75 36.06 -21.81
CA MET A 82 -13.72 34.64 -21.45
C MET A 82 -13.10 34.48 -20.05
N ILE A 83 -13.54 33.49 -19.27
CA ILE A 83 -12.83 33.04 -18.06
C ILE A 83 -12.24 31.64 -18.26
N VAL A 84 -11.04 31.45 -17.71
CA VAL A 84 -10.33 30.17 -17.68
C VAL A 84 -10.39 29.65 -16.25
N VAL A 85 -10.95 28.46 -16.07
CA VAL A 85 -11.24 27.84 -14.77
C VAL A 85 -10.23 26.73 -14.48
N PRO A 86 -9.48 26.82 -13.36
CA PRO A 86 -8.66 25.72 -12.86
C PRO A 86 -9.52 24.53 -12.41
N GLU A 87 -9.02 23.32 -12.61
CA GLU A 87 -9.71 22.05 -12.32
C GLU A 87 -10.17 21.89 -10.86
N ASP A 88 -9.47 22.52 -9.90
CA ASP A 88 -9.80 22.47 -8.46
C ASP A 88 -11.16 23.10 -8.11
N ASN A 89 -11.83 23.73 -9.08
CA ASN A 89 -13.07 24.51 -8.99
C ASN A 89 -12.92 25.82 -8.20
N LEU A 90 -13.58 26.88 -8.69
CA LEU A 90 -13.51 28.21 -8.08
C LEU A 90 -14.43 28.32 -6.86
N THR A 91 -14.00 29.06 -5.84
CA THR A 91 -14.93 29.54 -4.81
C THR A 91 -15.86 30.62 -5.36
N VAL A 92 -17.01 30.81 -4.69
CA VAL A 92 -17.94 31.93 -4.90
C VAL A 92 -17.22 33.30 -4.90
N GLN A 93 -16.15 33.46 -4.12
CA GLN A 93 -15.33 34.68 -4.14
C GLN A 93 -14.46 34.78 -5.39
N GLU A 94 -13.69 33.74 -5.73
CA GLU A 94 -12.75 33.78 -6.86
C GLU A 94 -13.49 33.90 -8.20
N LEU A 95 -14.64 33.24 -8.36
CA LEU A 95 -15.51 33.40 -9.52
C LEU A 95 -16.06 34.83 -9.63
N ALA A 96 -16.32 35.51 -8.49
CA ALA A 96 -16.78 36.90 -8.49
C ALA A 96 -15.64 37.87 -8.88
N ASP A 97 -14.43 37.65 -8.35
CA ASP A 97 -13.25 38.43 -8.71
C ASP A 97 -12.87 38.23 -10.20
N MET A 98 -12.98 37.01 -10.75
CA MET A 98 -12.78 36.74 -12.17
C MET A 98 -13.85 37.38 -13.07
N LEU A 99 -15.14 37.23 -12.76
CA LEU A 99 -16.24 37.86 -13.50
C LEU A 99 -16.33 39.38 -13.28
N SER A 100 -15.52 39.95 -12.38
CA SER A 100 -15.53 41.36 -11.96
C SER A 100 -16.89 41.85 -11.42
N VAL A 101 -17.56 41.00 -10.65
CA VAL A 101 -18.85 41.26 -9.98
C VAL A 101 -18.71 41.24 -8.45
N GLU A 102 -19.67 41.78 -7.71
CA GLU A 102 -19.70 41.59 -6.25
C GLU A 102 -20.20 40.17 -5.93
N SER A 103 -19.56 39.43 -5.01
CA SER A 103 -19.92 38.02 -4.71
C SER A 103 -21.38 37.84 -4.24
N SER A 104 -22.03 38.93 -3.79
CA SER A 104 -23.46 38.97 -3.47
C SER A 104 -24.39 38.83 -4.69
N GLU A 105 -23.88 38.98 -5.91
CA GLU A 105 -24.61 38.77 -7.17
C GLU A 105 -24.56 37.30 -7.57
N ILE A 106 -23.39 36.66 -7.45
CA ILE A 106 -23.25 35.20 -7.63
C ILE A 106 -24.11 34.43 -6.62
N ILE A 107 -24.09 34.80 -5.33
CA ILE A 107 -24.94 34.14 -4.32
C ILE A 107 -26.44 34.26 -4.65
N LYS A 108 -26.89 35.35 -5.29
CA LYS A 108 -28.29 35.48 -5.75
C LYS A 108 -28.59 34.57 -6.95
N SER A 109 -27.69 34.53 -7.94
CA SER A 109 -27.82 33.64 -9.11
C SER A 109 -27.89 32.17 -8.69
N LEU A 110 -27.02 31.74 -7.78
CA LEU A 110 -27.02 30.40 -7.18
C LEU A 110 -28.33 30.12 -6.43
N PHE A 111 -28.80 31.07 -5.60
CA PHE A 111 -30.06 30.93 -4.86
C PHE A 111 -31.27 30.77 -5.79
N PHE A 112 -31.34 31.51 -6.90
CA PHE A 112 -32.40 31.32 -7.92
C PHE A 112 -32.31 29.98 -8.65
N LYS A 113 -31.12 29.38 -8.75
CA LYS A 113 -30.90 28.00 -9.27
C LYS A 113 -31.11 26.91 -8.19
N GLY A 114 -31.49 27.28 -6.96
CA GLY A 114 -31.72 26.36 -5.84
C GLY A 114 -30.45 25.94 -5.08
N VAL A 115 -29.29 26.49 -5.41
CA VAL A 115 -28.00 26.17 -4.79
C VAL A 115 -27.74 27.15 -3.64
N ILE A 116 -27.69 26.63 -2.40
CA ILE A 116 -27.30 27.42 -1.23
C ILE A 116 -25.78 27.34 -1.09
N ALA A 117 -25.09 28.46 -1.35
CA ALA A 117 -23.64 28.56 -1.26
C ALA A 117 -23.16 29.72 -0.38
N THR A 118 -21.99 29.56 0.24
CA THR A 118 -21.30 30.60 1.02
C THR A 118 -20.09 31.16 0.27
N VAL A 119 -19.57 32.33 0.67
CA VAL A 119 -18.51 33.07 -0.05
C VAL A 119 -17.23 32.24 -0.27
N THR A 120 -16.88 31.38 0.68
CA THR A 120 -15.68 30.51 0.64
C THR A 120 -15.96 29.09 0.15
N GLN A 121 -17.12 28.85 -0.46
CA GLN A 121 -17.53 27.53 -0.95
C GLN A 121 -17.14 27.37 -2.41
N THR A 122 -16.48 26.26 -2.74
CA THR A 122 -16.20 25.83 -4.12
C THR A 122 -17.50 25.43 -4.83
N LEU A 123 -17.59 25.79 -6.11
CA LEU A 123 -18.74 25.51 -6.99
C LEU A 123 -18.33 24.50 -8.05
N ASP A 124 -19.11 23.46 -8.28
CA ASP A 124 -18.83 22.49 -9.35
C ASP A 124 -18.89 23.15 -10.74
N MET A 125 -18.09 22.68 -11.70
CA MET A 125 -17.99 23.25 -13.05
C MET A 125 -19.35 23.46 -13.76
N PRO A 126 -20.34 22.54 -13.73
CA PRO A 126 -21.69 22.80 -14.25
C PRO A 126 -22.39 24.00 -13.60
N THR A 127 -22.20 24.20 -12.30
CA THR A 127 -22.69 25.38 -11.56
C THR A 127 -21.91 26.65 -11.95
N ILE A 128 -20.59 26.57 -12.14
CA ILE A 128 -19.76 27.69 -12.62
C ILE A 128 -20.23 28.14 -14.01
N GLU A 129 -20.38 27.22 -14.96
CA GLU A 129 -20.92 27.50 -16.30
C GLU A 129 -22.33 28.10 -16.23
N ALA A 130 -23.22 27.52 -15.41
CA ALA A 130 -24.58 28.00 -15.27
C ALA A 130 -24.68 29.41 -14.65
N VAL A 131 -23.68 29.85 -13.89
CA VAL A 131 -23.54 31.22 -13.38
C VAL A 131 -22.89 32.13 -14.44
N ALA A 132 -21.73 31.76 -14.99
CA ALA A 132 -20.98 32.58 -15.96
C ALA A 132 -21.80 32.91 -17.22
N LYS A 133 -22.64 31.95 -17.67
CA LYS A 133 -23.61 32.12 -18.76
C LYS A 133 -24.71 33.14 -18.47
N GLU A 134 -24.99 33.47 -17.20
CA GLU A 134 -25.92 34.55 -16.80
C GLU A 134 -25.25 35.94 -16.88
N PHE A 135 -23.91 35.98 -16.98
CA PHE A 135 -23.11 37.20 -17.16
C PHE A 135 -22.53 37.34 -18.59
N ASP A 136 -22.99 36.51 -19.54
CA ASP A 136 -22.52 36.43 -20.93
C ASP A 136 -21.01 36.15 -21.09
N VAL A 137 -20.38 35.47 -20.12
CA VAL A 137 -18.96 35.11 -20.18
C VAL A 137 -18.79 33.62 -20.48
N PRO A 138 -18.13 33.22 -21.58
CA PRO A 138 -17.82 31.82 -21.86
C PRO A 138 -16.72 31.31 -20.92
N VAL A 139 -16.78 30.02 -20.61
CA VAL A 139 -15.86 29.32 -19.71
C VAL A 139 -15.04 28.32 -20.50
N LEU A 140 -13.72 28.27 -20.26
CA LEU A 140 -12.86 27.14 -20.62
C LEU A 140 -12.28 26.53 -19.36
N GLN A 141 -12.23 25.19 -19.32
CA GLN A 141 -11.45 24.45 -18.33
C GLN A 141 -9.98 24.42 -18.78
N ASP A 142 -9.04 24.77 -17.89
CA ASP A 142 -7.60 24.69 -18.18
C ASP A 142 -7.11 23.25 -17.99
N ASP A 143 -7.63 22.34 -18.81
CA ASP A 143 -7.40 20.89 -18.66
C ASP A 143 -6.02 20.50 -19.20
N VAL A 144 -5.01 20.64 -18.33
CA VAL A 144 -3.61 20.30 -18.61
C VAL A 144 -3.44 18.82 -18.94
N GLU A 145 -4.35 17.95 -18.46
CA GLU A 145 -4.37 16.55 -18.87
C GLU A 145 -5.01 16.33 -20.23
N GLU A 146 -6.11 17.00 -20.58
CA GLU A 146 -6.74 16.88 -21.90
C GLU A 146 -5.84 17.50 -22.99
N ALA A 147 -5.11 18.57 -22.68
CA ALA A 147 -4.05 19.10 -23.53
C ALA A 147 -2.96 18.04 -23.77
N ALA A 148 -2.44 17.41 -22.69
CA ALA A 148 -1.45 16.35 -22.82
C ALA A 148 -1.98 15.11 -23.58
N LYS A 149 -3.25 14.72 -23.36
CA LYS A 149 -3.91 13.59 -24.06
C LYS A 149 -4.12 13.89 -25.54
N LYS A 150 -4.69 15.05 -25.89
CA LYS A 150 -4.88 15.47 -27.30
C LYS A 150 -3.57 15.65 -28.05
N THR A 151 -2.52 16.16 -27.39
CA THR A 151 -1.18 16.21 -27.97
C THR A 151 -0.57 14.82 -28.15
N VAL A 152 -0.97 13.78 -27.40
CA VAL A 152 -0.57 12.39 -27.64
C VAL A 152 -1.38 11.76 -28.79
N GLU A 153 -2.71 11.88 -28.77
CA GLU A 153 -3.63 11.33 -29.78
C GLU A 153 -3.33 11.87 -31.19
N MET A 154 -3.02 13.16 -31.33
CA MET A 154 -2.70 13.78 -32.63
C MET A 154 -1.39 13.27 -33.27
N ILE A 155 -0.60 12.43 -32.58
CA ILE A 155 0.64 11.83 -33.12
C ILE A 155 0.47 10.33 -33.41
N GLU A 156 -0.75 9.77 -33.39
CA GLU A 156 -0.97 8.36 -33.75
C GLU A 156 -1.02 8.16 -35.27
N GLU A 157 -1.68 9.04 -36.04
CA GLU A 157 -1.69 8.96 -37.52
C GLU A 157 -0.30 9.19 -38.15
N ALA A 158 0.57 9.94 -37.47
CA ALA A 158 1.94 10.21 -37.91
C ALA A 158 2.90 9.02 -37.66
N ASP A 159 2.61 8.20 -36.64
CA ASP A 159 3.51 7.14 -36.17
C ASP A 159 3.62 5.94 -37.10
N LEU A 160 2.57 5.65 -37.88
CA LEU A 160 2.46 4.49 -38.78
C LEU A 160 3.61 4.38 -39.81
N LYS A 161 4.39 5.46 -40.02
CA LYS A 161 5.56 5.52 -40.92
C LYS A 161 6.91 5.36 -40.21
N HIS A 162 6.90 5.35 -38.88
CA HIS A 162 8.09 5.31 -38.01
C HIS A 162 8.07 4.12 -37.03
N LEU A 163 7.06 3.25 -37.14
CA LEU A 163 7.03 1.94 -36.49
C LEU A 163 8.22 1.09 -36.96
N ILE A 164 9.04 0.66 -36.01
CA ILE A 164 10.05 -0.40 -36.20
C ILE A 164 9.66 -1.62 -35.38
N ARG A 165 10.12 -2.81 -35.80
CA ARG A 165 9.97 -4.05 -35.01
C ARG A 165 10.72 -3.91 -33.68
N ARG A 166 10.08 -4.25 -32.56
CA ARG A 166 10.68 -4.27 -31.22
C ARG A 166 10.87 -5.70 -30.69
N PRO A 167 11.79 -5.92 -29.73
CA PRO A 167 11.89 -7.20 -29.01
C PRO A 167 10.57 -7.60 -28.35
N PRO A 168 10.17 -8.88 -28.33
CA PRO A 168 9.06 -9.34 -27.51
C PRO A 168 9.41 -9.24 -26.02
N VAL A 169 8.43 -8.82 -25.22
CA VAL A 169 8.46 -8.85 -23.75
C VAL A 169 7.72 -10.11 -23.29
N VAL A 170 8.39 -10.96 -22.54
CA VAL A 170 7.97 -12.34 -22.25
C VAL A 170 7.92 -12.59 -20.74
N THR A 171 6.75 -12.95 -20.20
CA THR A 171 6.61 -13.30 -18.78
C THR A 171 6.69 -14.80 -18.56
N VAL A 172 7.33 -15.27 -17.48
CA VAL A 172 7.40 -16.70 -17.15
C VAL A 172 6.51 -17.03 -15.95
N MET A 173 5.51 -17.87 -16.20
CA MET A 173 4.41 -18.18 -15.28
C MET A 173 4.30 -19.68 -14.98
N GLY A 174 3.44 -20.03 -14.02
CA GLY A 174 3.29 -21.39 -13.47
C GLY A 174 3.51 -21.45 -11.96
N HIS A 175 3.28 -22.65 -11.42
CA HIS A 175 3.36 -22.99 -9.99
C HIS A 175 4.78 -22.85 -9.40
N VAL A 176 4.86 -22.85 -8.06
CA VAL A 176 6.11 -23.08 -7.31
C VAL A 176 6.72 -24.44 -7.70
N ASP A 177 8.04 -24.58 -7.58
CA ASP A 177 8.84 -25.79 -7.88
C ASP A 177 8.73 -26.41 -9.29
N HIS A 178 7.91 -25.86 -10.19
CA HIS A 178 7.95 -26.12 -11.62
C HIS A 178 9.25 -25.62 -12.30
N GLY A 179 10.12 -24.94 -11.55
CA GLY A 179 11.48 -24.59 -11.98
C GLY A 179 11.59 -23.34 -12.84
N LYS A 180 10.65 -22.38 -12.73
CA LYS A 180 10.63 -21.12 -13.50
C LYS A 180 11.95 -20.34 -13.41
N THR A 181 12.36 -19.99 -12.19
CA THR A 181 13.61 -19.26 -11.92
C THR A 181 14.84 -20.03 -12.44
N ARG A 182 14.78 -21.37 -12.39
CA ARG A 182 15.85 -22.24 -12.92
C ARG A 182 15.88 -22.29 -14.45
N LEU A 183 14.73 -22.20 -15.11
CA LEU A 183 14.61 -22.07 -16.57
C LEU A 183 15.17 -20.72 -17.03
N LEU A 184 14.86 -19.65 -16.30
CA LEU A 184 15.40 -18.31 -16.52
C LEU A 184 16.92 -18.27 -16.28
N ASP A 185 17.43 -18.91 -15.23
CA ASP A 185 18.88 -19.07 -14.99
C ASP A 185 19.57 -19.84 -16.13
N ALA A 186 18.96 -20.91 -16.64
CA ALA A 186 19.48 -21.65 -17.79
C ALA A 186 19.51 -20.80 -19.08
N ILE A 187 18.49 -19.98 -19.31
CA ILE A 187 18.42 -19.02 -20.44
C ILE A 187 19.48 -17.91 -20.30
N ARG A 188 19.72 -17.41 -19.08
CA ARG A 188 20.70 -16.35 -18.77
C ARG A 188 22.14 -16.84 -18.65
N GLN A 189 22.34 -18.15 -18.52
CA GLN A 189 23.61 -18.77 -18.08
C GLN A 189 24.04 -18.29 -16.67
N THR A 190 23.08 -17.97 -15.79
CA THR A 190 23.29 -17.53 -14.40
C THR A 190 22.90 -18.61 -13.38
N ASN A 191 23.01 -18.28 -12.09
CA ASN A 191 22.61 -19.15 -10.98
C ASN A 191 22.06 -18.31 -9.80
N VAL A 192 21.05 -17.48 -10.08
CA VAL A 192 20.34 -16.61 -9.12
C VAL A 192 19.65 -17.42 -8.03
N VAL A 193 19.07 -18.59 -8.37
CA VAL A 193 18.37 -19.48 -7.41
C VAL A 193 19.22 -19.84 -6.19
N ALA A 194 20.55 -19.90 -6.34
CA ALA A 194 21.46 -20.22 -5.23
C ALA A 194 21.68 -19.07 -4.22
N PHE A 195 21.19 -17.85 -4.51
CA PHE A 195 21.37 -16.66 -3.68
C PHE A 195 20.07 -16.08 -3.11
N GLU A 196 18.90 -16.51 -3.59
CA GLU A 196 17.60 -16.03 -3.10
C GLU A 196 17.21 -16.67 -1.75
N ALA A 197 16.64 -15.86 -0.85
CA ALA A 197 16.18 -16.32 0.45
C ALA A 197 14.99 -17.28 0.28
N GLY A 198 15.11 -18.50 0.83
CA GLY A 198 14.12 -19.56 0.65
C GLY A 198 14.16 -20.26 -0.72
N GLY A 199 15.07 -19.88 -1.63
CA GLY A 199 15.19 -20.51 -2.96
C GLY A 199 14.05 -20.18 -3.93
N ILE A 200 13.31 -19.09 -3.69
CA ILE A 200 12.15 -18.65 -4.49
C ILE A 200 12.30 -17.21 -4.97
N THR A 201 11.87 -16.92 -6.21
CA THR A 201 11.72 -15.55 -6.71
C THR A 201 10.68 -14.80 -5.86
N GLN A 202 11.09 -13.69 -5.23
CA GLN A 202 10.20 -12.82 -4.43
C GLN A 202 10.11 -11.37 -4.97
N HIS A 203 10.83 -11.06 -6.05
CA HIS A 203 10.91 -9.74 -6.68
C HIS A 203 10.60 -9.86 -8.18
N ILE A 204 10.12 -8.79 -8.83
CA ILE A 204 9.91 -8.82 -10.29
C ILE A 204 11.23 -8.46 -10.99
N GLY A 205 11.92 -9.48 -11.49
CA GLY A 205 13.12 -9.31 -12.31
C GLY A 205 12.77 -8.96 -13.76
N ALA A 206 13.54 -8.08 -14.38
CA ALA A 206 13.46 -7.82 -15.83
C ALA A 206 14.86 -7.76 -16.43
N TYR A 207 15.08 -8.45 -17.55
CA TYR A 207 16.37 -8.53 -18.24
C TYR A 207 16.18 -8.84 -19.74
N GLN A 208 17.20 -8.58 -20.56
CA GLN A 208 17.20 -8.82 -21.99
C GLN A 208 18.32 -9.79 -22.36
N ILE A 209 18.01 -10.83 -23.13
CA ILE A 209 19.00 -11.70 -23.76
C ILE A 209 18.99 -11.51 -25.27
N TRP A 210 20.10 -11.88 -25.91
CA TRP A 210 20.24 -11.95 -27.36
C TRP A 210 20.39 -13.42 -27.77
N THR A 211 19.69 -13.83 -28.82
CA THR A 211 19.76 -15.17 -29.40
C THR A 211 19.82 -15.07 -30.93
N GLU A 212 20.46 -16.03 -31.59
CA GLU A 212 20.50 -16.11 -33.05
C GLU A 212 19.27 -16.89 -33.55
N HIS A 213 18.49 -16.28 -34.45
CA HIS A 213 17.31 -16.89 -35.05
C HIS A 213 17.32 -16.60 -36.55
N GLU A 214 17.22 -17.65 -37.38
CA GLU A 214 17.39 -17.59 -38.85
C GLU A 214 18.66 -16.85 -39.33
N GLY A 215 19.74 -16.85 -38.52
CA GLY A 215 20.99 -16.13 -38.83
C GLY A 215 20.95 -14.62 -38.51
N ILE A 216 19.96 -14.17 -37.72
CA ILE A 216 19.81 -12.79 -37.26
C ILE A 216 19.85 -12.78 -35.73
N GLU A 217 20.70 -11.95 -35.12
CA GLU A 217 20.65 -11.70 -33.68
C GLU A 217 19.36 -10.95 -33.31
N ARG A 218 18.58 -11.52 -32.39
CA ARG A 218 17.33 -10.97 -31.88
C ARG A 218 17.36 -10.89 -30.37
N ALA A 219 16.95 -9.75 -29.83
CA ALA A 219 16.73 -9.61 -28.41
C ALA A 219 15.36 -10.17 -28.00
N ILE A 220 15.29 -10.74 -26.79
CA ILE A 220 14.06 -11.12 -26.07
C ILE A 220 14.18 -10.52 -24.66
N THR A 221 13.15 -9.81 -24.21
CA THR A 221 13.09 -9.25 -22.86
C THR A 221 12.25 -10.16 -21.98
N PHE A 222 12.82 -10.68 -20.91
CA PHE A 222 12.12 -11.53 -19.95
C PHE A 222 11.69 -10.75 -18.71
N ILE A 223 10.50 -11.08 -18.19
CA ILE A 223 10.01 -10.70 -16.87
C ILE A 223 9.88 -11.98 -16.02
N ASP A 224 10.64 -12.07 -14.94
CA ASP A 224 10.46 -13.10 -13.92
C ASP A 224 9.34 -12.69 -12.96
N THR A 225 8.40 -13.59 -12.70
CA THR A 225 7.28 -13.34 -11.79
C THR A 225 7.24 -14.40 -10.68
N PRO A 226 7.10 -14.01 -9.40
CA PRO A 226 7.00 -14.96 -8.29
C PRO A 226 5.94 -16.05 -8.49
N GLY A 227 6.24 -17.25 -8.00
CA GLY A 227 5.37 -18.44 -8.15
C GLY A 227 4.24 -18.54 -7.13
N HIS A 228 4.37 -17.88 -5.98
CA HIS A 228 3.46 -18.01 -4.84
C HIS A 228 2.24 -17.08 -4.95
N GLU A 229 1.08 -17.61 -4.56
CA GLU A 229 -0.23 -16.96 -4.39
C GLU A 229 -0.23 -15.58 -3.70
N ALA A 230 0.67 -15.30 -2.75
CA ALA A 230 0.80 -13.96 -2.16
C ALA A 230 1.11 -12.87 -3.20
N PHE A 231 1.60 -13.26 -4.38
CA PHE A 231 2.02 -12.39 -5.47
C PHE A 231 1.06 -12.40 -6.69
N THR A 232 -0.22 -12.79 -6.51
CA THR A 232 -1.28 -12.69 -7.56
C THR A 232 -1.25 -11.34 -8.29
N ALA A 233 -1.20 -10.22 -7.57
CA ALA A 233 -1.11 -8.89 -8.18
C ALA A 233 0.17 -8.65 -9.02
N MET A 234 1.31 -9.24 -8.63
CA MET A 234 2.53 -9.18 -9.44
C MET A 234 2.38 -9.96 -10.75
N ARG A 235 1.71 -11.13 -10.74
CA ARG A 235 1.47 -11.93 -11.94
C ARG A 235 0.48 -11.26 -12.89
N ALA A 236 -0.60 -10.68 -12.36
CA ALA A 236 -1.55 -9.90 -13.14
C ALA A 236 -0.87 -8.67 -13.79
N ARG A 237 -0.03 -7.95 -13.03
CA ARG A 237 0.81 -6.85 -13.52
C ARG A 237 1.80 -7.32 -14.59
N GLY A 238 2.43 -8.47 -14.40
CA GLY A 238 3.32 -9.10 -15.39
C GLY A 238 2.59 -9.34 -16.71
N ALA A 239 1.46 -10.07 -16.67
CA ALA A 239 0.64 -10.37 -17.85
C ALA A 239 0.26 -9.11 -18.65
N GLN A 240 -0.22 -8.06 -17.97
CA GLN A 240 -0.62 -6.80 -18.61
C GLN A 240 0.51 -6.00 -19.28
N VAL A 241 1.76 -6.33 -18.97
CA VAL A 241 2.97 -5.62 -19.44
C VAL A 241 3.69 -6.38 -20.56
N THR A 242 3.38 -7.67 -20.74
CA THR A 242 4.07 -8.57 -21.67
C THR A 242 3.30 -8.84 -22.94
N ASP A 243 4.05 -9.03 -24.03
CA ASP A 243 3.53 -9.41 -25.34
C ASP A 243 3.21 -10.91 -25.42
N LEU A 244 3.92 -11.75 -24.66
CA LEU A 244 3.81 -13.22 -24.67
C LEU A 244 4.06 -13.81 -23.27
N ALA A 245 3.44 -14.95 -22.96
CA ALA A 245 3.66 -15.69 -21.71
C ALA A 245 4.23 -17.10 -21.96
N ILE A 246 5.23 -17.52 -21.18
CA ILE A 246 5.65 -18.92 -21.09
C ILE A 246 4.99 -19.55 -19.86
N LEU A 247 4.17 -20.57 -20.07
CA LEU A 247 3.58 -21.36 -19.00
C LEU A 247 4.46 -22.58 -18.70
N VAL A 248 5.14 -22.57 -17.55
CA VAL A 248 6.02 -23.66 -17.13
C VAL A 248 5.24 -24.70 -16.35
N VAL A 249 5.16 -25.91 -16.89
CA VAL A 249 4.45 -27.05 -16.28
C VAL A 249 5.42 -28.21 -16.13
N ALA A 250 5.54 -28.76 -14.93
CA ALA A 250 6.48 -29.85 -14.70
C ALA A 250 5.92 -31.21 -15.17
N ALA A 251 6.75 -32.01 -15.82
CA ALA A 251 6.35 -33.29 -16.44
C ALA A 251 6.03 -34.41 -15.42
N ASP A 252 6.52 -34.29 -14.20
CA ASP A 252 6.23 -35.14 -13.05
C ASP A 252 4.90 -34.75 -12.38
N ASP A 253 4.76 -33.48 -12.02
CA ASP A 253 3.62 -32.95 -11.24
C ASP A 253 2.34 -32.83 -12.10
N GLY A 254 2.45 -32.17 -13.26
CA GLY A 254 1.32 -31.80 -14.11
C GLY A 254 0.70 -30.44 -13.75
N ILE A 255 -0.61 -30.28 -14.02
CA ILE A 255 -1.32 -29.04 -13.68
C ILE A 255 -1.61 -28.97 -12.17
N MET A 256 -1.24 -27.84 -11.56
CA MET A 256 -1.51 -27.49 -10.16
C MET A 256 -2.37 -26.21 -10.10
N PRO A 257 -3.04 -25.87 -8.98
CA PRO A 257 -3.96 -24.73 -8.91
C PRO A 257 -3.35 -23.39 -9.35
N GLN A 258 -2.10 -23.10 -8.97
CA GLN A 258 -1.38 -21.88 -9.39
C GLN A 258 -1.02 -21.87 -10.90
N THR A 259 -0.99 -23.03 -11.56
CA THR A 259 -0.88 -23.12 -13.03
C THR A 259 -2.19 -22.69 -13.70
N VAL A 260 -3.34 -23.03 -13.11
CA VAL A 260 -4.67 -22.58 -13.58
C VAL A 260 -4.84 -21.08 -13.31
N GLU A 261 -4.40 -20.58 -12.15
CA GLU A 261 -4.38 -19.14 -11.83
C GLU A 261 -3.52 -18.35 -12.83
N ALA A 262 -2.30 -18.83 -13.12
CA ALA A 262 -1.42 -18.26 -14.14
C ALA A 262 -2.07 -18.24 -15.54
N LEU A 263 -2.72 -19.34 -15.94
CA LEU A 263 -3.44 -19.43 -17.20
C LEU A 263 -4.59 -18.40 -17.27
N ASN A 264 -5.38 -18.28 -16.20
CA ASN A 264 -6.46 -17.31 -16.10
C ASN A 264 -5.94 -15.87 -16.23
N HIS A 265 -4.77 -15.54 -15.67
CA HIS A 265 -4.16 -14.22 -15.85
C HIS A 265 -3.72 -13.93 -17.29
N ALA A 266 -3.06 -14.89 -17.95
CA ALA A 266 -2.63 -14.73 -19.34
C ALA A 266 -3.84 -14.63 -20.30
N GLN A 267 -4.87 -15.45 -20.10
CA GLN A 267 -6.13 -15.38 -20.85
C GLN A 267 -6.88 -14.05 -20.60
N ALA A 268 -6.97 -13.59 -19.35
CA ALA A 268 -7.62 -12.31 -19.02
C ALA A 268 -6.87 -11.08 -19.53
N ALA A 269 -5.56 -11.19 -19.75
CA ALA A 269 -4.73 -10.18 -20.43
C ALA A 269 -4.73 -10.32 -21.97
N ASN A 270 -5.34 -11.38 -22.51
CA ASN A 270 -5.32 -11.75 -23.94
C ASN A 270 -3.89 -11.90 -24.50
N VAL A 271 -3.00 -12.54 -23.72
CA VAL A 271 -1.58 -12.75 -24.05
C VAL A 271 -1.39 -14.16 -24.61
N PRO A 272 -0.78 -14.34 -25.80
CA PRO A 272 -0.42 -15.65 -26.36
C PRO A 272 0.50 -16.46 -25.42
N ILE A 273 0.32 -17.78 -25.42
CA ILE A 273 0.98 -18.68 -24.47
C ILE A 273 1.82 -19.73 -25.21
N VAL A 274 3.08 -19.85 -24.81
CA VAL A 274 3.97 -20.98 -25.16
C VAL A 274 4.10 -21.87 -23.92
N VAL A 275 3.95 -23.19 -24.07
CA VAL A 275 4.03 -24.12 -22.94
C VAL A 275 5.42 -24.74 -22.86
N ALA A 276 6.12 -24.51 -21.75
CA ALA A 276 7.40 -25.15 -21.45
C ALA A 276 7.19 -26.32 -20.49
N VAL A 277 7.24 -27.55 -21.00
CA VAL A 277 7.07 -28.76 -20.20
C VAL A 277 8.41 -29.14 -19.59
N ASN A 278 8.62 -28.80 -18.32
CA ASN A 278 9.93 -28.85 -17.66
C ASN A 278 10.18 -30.16 -16.90
N LYS A 279 11.42 -30.36 -16.44
CA LYS A 279 11.93 -31.53 -15.71
C LYS A 279 11.90 -32.84 -16.51
N VAL A 280 11.99 -32.81 -17.85
CA VAL A 280 11.98 -34.04 -18.69
C VAL A 280 13.21 -34.95 -18.49
N ASP A 281 14.19 -34.53 -17.69
CA ASP A 281 15.30 -35.37 -17.22
C ASP A 281 14.93 -36.37 -16.10
N LYS A 282 13.71 -36.30 -15.57
CA LYS A 282 13.19 -37.23 -14.55
C LYS A 282 12.70 -38.55 -15.15
N PRO A 283 12.92 -39.70 -14.47
CA PRO A 283 12.41 -41.01 -14.92
C PRO A 283 10.88 -41.14 -14.79
N ASP A 284 10.26 -40.29 -13.98
CA ASP A 284 8.81 -40.16 -13.72
C ASP A 284 8.12 -39.11 -14.62
N ALA A 285 8.86 -38.43 -15.51
CA ALA A 285 8.33 -37.40 -16.40
C ALA A 285 7.37 -37.98 -17.47
N ASN A 286 6.20 -37.36 -17.62
CA ASN A 286 5.22 -37.69 -18.66
C ASN A 286 4.66 -36.43 -19.36
N PRO A 287 5.36 -35.91 -20.38
CA PRO A 287 4.90 -34.76 -21.16
C PRO A 287 3.58 -34.98 -21.92
N GLY A 288 3.25 -36.22 -22.26
CA GLY A 288 1.97 -36.57 -22.92
C GLY A 288 0.77 -36.33 -22.00
N LYS A 289 0.88 -36.69 -20.72
CA LYS A 289 -0.12 -36.36 -19.68
C LYS A 289 -0.32 -34.84 -19.59
N VAL A 290 0.76 -34.06 -19.62
CA VAL A 290 0.70 -32.58 -19.53
C VAL A 290 -0.03 -31.98 -20.73
N ARG A 291 0.29 -32.39 -21.96
CA ARG A 291 -0.43 -32.00 -23.19
C ARG A 291 -1.93 -32.33 -23.11
N GLN A 292 -2.27 -33.54 -22.66
CA GLN A 292 -3.66 -33.97 -22.49
C GLN A 292 -4.40 -33.11 -21.45
N GLN A 293 -3.81 -32.88 -20.27
CA GLN A 293 -4.45 -32.07 -19.22
C GLN A 293 -4.67 -30.62 -19.67
N LEU A 294 -3.70 -29.99 -20.36
CA LEU A 294 -3.82 -28.59 -20.79
C LEU A 294 -4.87 -28.40 -21.91
N THR A 295 -5.15 -29.45 -22.68
CA THR A 295 -6.25 -29.48 -23.66
C THR A 295 -7.61 -29.27 -22.99
N GLU A 296 -7.82 -29.73 -21.75
CA GLU A 296 -9.07 -29.51 -20.99
C GLU A 296 -9.29 -28.04 -20.62
N TYR A 297 -8.22 -27.24 -20.58
CA TYR A 297 -8.24 -25.79 -20.33
C TYR A 297 -8.17 -24.96 -21.62
N GLY A 298 -8.35 -25.59 -22.78
CA GLY A 298 -8.38 -24.93 -24.09
C GLY A 298 -7.00 -24.71 -24.74
N LEU A 299 -5.90 -25.13 -24.11
CA LEU A 299 -4.56 -25.06 -24.71
C LEU A 299 -4.28 -26.32 -25.54
N VAL A 300 -4.57 -26.26 -26.84
CA VAL A 300 -4.42 -27.38 -27.77
C VAL A 300 -3.07 -27.30 -28.49
N ALA A 301 -2.28 -28.37 -28.42
CA ALA A 301 -0.98 -28.43 -29.09
C ALA A 301 -1.10 -28.41 -30.63
N GLU A 302 -0.14 -27.78 -31.32
CA GLU A 302 -0.04 -27.82 -32.79
C GLU A 302 -0.04 -29.26 -33.36
N GLU A 303 0.61 -30.20 -32.67
CA GLU A 303 0.61 -31.65 -33.00
C GLU A 303 -0.80 -32.25 -33.13
N TYR A 304 -1.79 -31.66 -32.44
CA TYR A 304 -3.19 -32.09 -32.43
C TYR A 304 -4.11 -31.15 -33.25
N GLY A 305 -3.53 -30.21 -34.02
CA GLY A 305 -4.26 -29.23 -34.83
C GLY A 305 -4.70 -27.98 -34.06
N GLY A 306 -4.08 -27.70 -32.91
CA GLY A 306 -4.23 -26.44 -32.19
C GLY A 306 -3.25 -25.35 -32.62
N ASP A 307 -3.18 -24.29 -31.82
CA ASP A 307 -2.41 -23.06 -32.02
C ASP A 307 -1.33 -22.82 -30.95
N VAL A 308 -1.21 -23.72 -29.96
CA VAL A 308 -0.26 -23.58 -28.85
C VAL A 308 1.00 -24.40 -29.12
N MET A 309 2.17 -23.74 -29.09
CA MET A 309 3.47 -24.41 -29.10
C MET A 309 3.79 -25.03 -27.74
N PHE A 310 4.13 -26.32 -27.74
CA PHE A 310 4.58 -27.07 -26.57
C PHE A 310 6.04 -27.49 -26.78
N VAL A 311 6.93 -27.09 -25.86
CA VAL A 311 8.36 -27.45 -25.91
C VAL A 311 8.74 -28.22 -24.65
N ASP A 312 9.26 -29.44 -24.85
CA ASP A 312 9.70 -30.34 -23.78
C ASP A 312 11.15 -30.00 -23.38
N VAL A 313 11.37 -29.47 -22.17
CA VAL A 313 12.65 -28.88 -21.73
C VAL A 313 13.20 -29.46 -20.43
N SER A 314 14.52 -29.37 -20.25
CA SER A 314 15.15 -29.55 -18.94
C SER A 314 15.98 -28.34 -18.57
N ALA A 315 15.43 -27.49 -17.68
CA ALA A 315 16.15 -26.41 -17.02
C ALA A 315 17.33 -26.89 -16.14
N ARG A 316 17.51 -28.20 -15.96
CA ARG A 316 18.66 -28.78 -15.25
C ARG A 316 19.79 -29.21 -16.18
N GLN A 317 19.47 -29.76 -17.35
CA GLN A 317 20.45 -30.27 -18.32
C GLN A 317 20.76 -29.28 -19.44
N GLY A 318 19.95 -28.23 -19.63
CA GLY A 318 20.04 -27.32 -20.77
C GLY A 318 19.33 -27.83 -22.04
N THR A 319 18.61 -28.94 -21.92
CA THR A 319 17.89 -29.59 -23.04
C THR A 319 16.77 -28.69 -23.56
N ASN A 320 16.76 -28.47 -24.88
CA ASN A 320 15.73 -27.78 -25.67
C ASN A 320 15.46 -26.32 -25.26
N ILE A 321 16.42 -25.66 -24.58
CA ILE A 321 16.33 -24.24 -24.23
C ILE A 321 16.30 -23.36 -25.49
N GLN A 322 17.12 -23.66 -26.50
CA GLN A 322 17.10 -22.92 -27.77
C GLN A 322 15.76 -23.09 -28.51
N GLU A 323 15.24 -24.32 -28.59
CA GLU A 323 13.94 -24.61 -29.22
C GLU A 323 12.79 -23.82 -28.55
N LEU A 324 12.86 -23.59 -27.23
CA LEU A 324 11.91 -22.74 -26.51
C LEU A 324 12.06 -21.25 -26.88
N LEU A 325 13.29 -20.74 -27.05
CA LEU A 325 13.51 -19.38 -27.51
C LEU A 325 13.04 -19.18 -28.97
N ASP A 326 13.26 -20.17 -29.83
CA ASP A 326 12.80 -20.17 -31.21
C ASP A 326 11.27 -20.23 -31.29
N ALA A 327 10.61 -21.08 -30.49
CA ALA A 327 9.14 -21.13 -30.40
C ALA A 327 8.54 -19.81 -29.90
N VAL A 328 9.19 -19.14 -28.95
CA VAL A 328 8.80 -17.80 -28.47
C VAL A 328 8.92 -16.75 -29.57
N LEU A 329 10.00 -16.77 -30.36
CA LEU A 329 10.18 -15.86 -31.48
C LEU A 329 9.21 -16.14 -32.64
N LEU A 330 8.94 -17.40 -32.97
CA LEU A 330 7.96 -17.80 -33.97
C LEU A 330 6.53 -17.41 -33.56
N THR A 331 6.15 -17.64 -32.30
CA THR A 331 4.83 -17.24 -31.78
C THR A 331 4.67 -15.71 -31.81
N ALA A 332 5.70 -14.97 -31.42
CA ALA A 332 5.71 -13.52 -31.52
C ALA A 332 5.61 -13.03 -32.97
N ASP A 333 6.32 -13.68 -33.90
CA ASP A 333 6.36 -13.28 -35.31
C ASP A 333 5.10 -13.61 -36.10
N ALA A 334 4.44 -14.72 -35.78
CA ALA A 334 3.22 -15.18 -36.46
C ALA A 334 1.94 -14.57 -35.85
N GLY A 335 1.94 -14.32 -34.54
CA GLY A 335 0.76 -13.85 -33.80
C GLY A 335 0.67 -12.34 -33.55
N LEU A 336 1.81 -11.62 -33.56
CA LEU A 336 1.87 -10.25 -33.03
C LEU A 336 2.68 -9.30 -33.93
N ASP A 337 2.07 -8.22 -34.40
CA ASP A 337 2.77 -7.14 -35.12
C ASP A 337 3.54 -6.23 -34.13
N LEU A 338 4.59 -6.78 -33.51
CA LEU A 338 5.35 -6.15 -32.44
C LEU A 338 6.19 -5.00 -32.92
N THR A 339 5.56 -3.83 -33.01
CA THR A 339 6.18 -2.58 -33.42
C THR A 339 6.09 -1.49 -32.36
N ALA A 340 6.94 -0.47 -32.47
CA ALA A 340 6.85 0.80 -31.76
C ALA A 340 7.59 1.91 -32.53
N ASN A 341 7.20 3.18 -32.32
CA ASN A 341 8.00 4.31 -32.77
C ASN A 341 9.04 4.69 -31.68
N PRO A 342 10.36 4.63 -31.95
CA PRO A 342 11.40 5.03 -31.00
C PRO A 342 11.62 6.55 -30.98
N ASN A 343 11.15 7.29 -31.99
CA ASN A 343 11.43 8.71 -32.18
C ASN A 343 10.56 9.65 -31.31
N LYS A 344 9.78 9.08 -30.38
CA LYS A 344 8.92 9.80 -29.42
C LYS A 344 9.59 9.93 -28.05
N ALA A 345 9.08 10.86 -27.24
CA ALA A 345 9.31 10.86 -25.79
C ALA A 345 8.86 9.51 -25.19
N ALA A 346 9.64 8.97 -24.26
CA ALA A 346 9.39 7.64 -23.74
C ALA A 346 8.09 7.52 -22.92
N ARG A 347 7.40 6.41 -23.11
CA ARG A 347 6.28 5.94 -22.29
C ARG A 347 6.48 4.47 -21.95
N GLY A 348 6.06 4.07 -20.76
CA GLY A 348 6.12 2.69 -20.33
C GLY A 348 5.62 2.51 -18.90
N VAL A 349 6.16 1.51 -18.21
CA VAL A 349 5.71 1.10 -16.87
C VAL A 349 6.87 0.91 -15.91
N ALA A 350 6.70 1.29 -14.64
CA ALA A 350 7.59 0.89 -13.55
C ALA A 350 7.27 -0.56 -13.16
N ILE A 351 8.19 -1.48 -13.38
CA ILE A 351 8.03 -2.90 -13.02
C ILE A 351 8.18 -3.09 -11.51
N GLU A 352 9.26 -2.56 -10.95
CA GLU A 352 9.67 -2.70 -9.55
C GLU A 352 10.39 -1.42 -9.12
N ALA A 353 10.24 -0.99 -7.87
CA ALA A 353 10.89 0.23 -7.37
C ALA A 353 11.36 0.09 -5.91
N LYS A 354 12.49 0.72 -5.58
CA LYS A 354 13.17 0.61 -4.27
C LYS A 354 13.86 1.90 -3.83
N LEU A 355 14.20 1.95 -2.54
CA LEU A 355 14.99 3.03 -1.95
C LEU A 355 16.44 2.55 -1.68
N ASP A 356 17.38 3.07 -2.44
CA ASP A 356 18.80 2.65 -2.42
C ASP A 356 19.69 3.63 -1.63
N LYS A 357 20.61 3.08 -0.83
CA LYS A 357 21.49 3.83 0.08
C LYS A 357 22.63 4.54 -0.66
N GLY A 358 22.28 5.66 -1.28
CA GLY A 358 23.20 6.59 -1.95
C GLY A 358 22.72 6.98 -3.34
N ARG A 359 22.02 6.08 -4.03
CA ARG A 359 21.37 6.36 -5.33
C ARG A 359 20.00 7.05 -5.15
N GLY A 360 19.33 6.86 -4.00
CA GLY A 360 18.06 7.51 -3.68
C GLY A 360 16.86 6.67 -4.10
N SER A 361 15.83 7.29 -4.68
CA SER A 361 14.75 6.55 -5.32
C SER A 361 15.22 5.96 -6.65
N VAL A 362 14.94 4.67 -6.83
CA VAL A 362 15.39 3.86 -7.96
C VAL A 362 14.22 3.01 -8.46
N ALA A 363 13.93 3.05 -9.76
CA ALA A 363 12.85 2.27 -10.36
C ALA A 363 13.35 1.49 -11.59
N THR A 364 13.08 0.19 -11.63
CA THR A 364 13.24 -0.61 -12.85
C THR A 364 12.01 -0.36 -13.72
N VAL A 365 12.24 0.26 -14.89
CA VAL A 365 11.18 0.60 -15.84
C VAL A 365 11.37 -0.16 -17.15
N LEU A 366 10.26 -0.40 -17.84
CA LEU A 366 10.25 -0.99 -19.18
C LEU A 366 9.65 0.02 -20.16
N ILE A 367 10.40 0.39 -21.20
CA ILE A 367 9.95 1.30 -22.26
C ILE A 367 8.99 0.52 -23.17
N GLN A 368 7.78 1.03 -23.38
CA GLN A 368 6.81 0.48 -24.33
C GLN A 368 6.88 1.21 -25.68
N SER A 369 7.09 2.53 -25.67
CA SER A 369 7.26 3.35 -26.88
C SER A 369 8.15 4.58 -26.60
N GLY A 370 8.68 5.18 -27.67
CA GLY A 370 9.69 6.24 -27.57
C GLY A 370 11.08 5.74 -27.16
N THR A 371 12.00 6.67 -26.90
CA THR A 371 13.34 6.38 -26.38
C THR A 371 13.56 7.19 -25.10
N LEU A 372 13.98 6.54 -24.01
CA LEU A 372 14.28 7.18 -22.73
C LEU A 372 15.76 7.53 -22.67
N ARG A 373 16.12 8.71 -22.15
CA ARG A 373 17.50 9.21 -22.15
C ARG A 373 17.93 9.77 -20.80
N VAL A 374 19.24 9.70 -20.52
CA VAL A 374 19.80 10.40 -19.35
C VAL A 374 19.64 11.91 -19.53
N GLY A 375 19.02 12.54 -18.54
CA GLY A 375 18.64 13.95 -18.56
C GLY A 375 17.15 14.22 -18.82
N ASP A 376 16.34 13.23 -19.19
CA ASP A 376 14.89 13.40 -19.44
C ASP A 376 14.12 13.74 -18.15
N ALA A 377 13.08 14.59 -18.27
CA ALA A 377 12.12 14.84 -17.19
C ALA A 377 11.03 13.75 -17.23
N ILE A 378 10.85 13.04 -16.12
CA ILE A 378 10.02 11.83 -16.03
C ILE A 378 9.02 11.94 -14.86
N VAL A 379 7.79 11.47 -15.08
CA VAL A 379 6.77 11.26 -14.05
C VAL A 379 6.20 9.85 -14.15
N ALA A 380 6.19 9.13 -13.02
CA ALA A 380 5.72 7.75 -12.84
C ALA A 380 4.77 7.72 -11.63
N GLY A 381 3.47 7.50 -11.87
CA GLY A 381 2.46 7.65 -10.82
C GLY A 381 2.48 9.06 -10.22
N THR A 382 2.77 9.15 -8.91
CA THR A 382 2.99 10.40 -8.16
C THR A 382 4.47 10.74 -7.93
N ALA A 383 5.40 9.88 -8.36
CA ALA A 383 6.84 10.17 -8.35
C ALA A 383 7.23 10.96 -9.61
N TYR A 384 8.11 11.94 -9.46
CA TYR A 384 8.65 12.73 -10.57
C TYR A 384 10.12 13.09 -10.36
N GLY A 385 10.81 13.43 -11.43
CA GLY A 385 12.19 13.90 -11.36
C GLY A 385 12.82 14.05 -12.73
N ARG A 386 14.15 14.05 -12.73
CA ARG A 386 14.96 14.02 -13.95
C ARG A 386 15.89 12.81 -13.90
N VAL A 387 15.97 12.05 -14.99
CA VAL A 387 16.84 10.88 -15.10
C VAL A 387 18.29 11.31 -14.91
N ARG A 388 18.93 10.89 -13.81
CA ARG A 388 20.34 11.21 -13.50
C ARG A 388 21.31 10.18 -14.03
N ALA A 389 20.86 8.93 -14.09
CA ALA A 389 21.55 7.78 -14.65
C ALA A 389 20.51 6.72 -14.98
N MET A 390 20.80 5.90 -15.99
CA MET A 390 20.15 4.61 -16.20
C MET A 390 21.22 3.52 -16.12
N ILE A 391 20.82 2.35 -15.61
CA ILE A 391 21.67 1.17 -15.48
C ILE A 391 20.91 -0.03 -16.05
N ASP A 392 21.59 -0.95 -16.72
CA ASP A 392 20.99 -2.19 -17.22
C ASP A 392 20.96 -3.32 -16.16
N GLU A 393 20.48 -4.49 -16.56
CA GLU A 393 20.41 -5.71 -15.75
C GLU A 393 21.77 -6.29 -15.32
N ASN A 394 22.87 -5.91 -15.99
CA ASN A 394 24.23 -6.36 -15.67
C ASN A 394 24.91 -5.41 -14.68
N GLY A 395 24.41 -4.18 -14.56
CA GLY A 395 24.97 -3.12 -13.72
C GLY A 395 25.74 -2.06 -14.51
N ASP A 396 25.73 -2.13 -15.85
CA ASP A 396 26.42 -1.19 -16.74
C ASP A 396 25.57 0.05 -17.02
N ALA A 397 26.24 1.19 -17.23
CA ALA A 397 25.57 2.48 -17.45
C ALA A 397 25.01 2.60 -18.88
N VAL A 398 23.80 3.14 -19.00
CA VAL A 398 23.09 3.30 -20.28
C VAL A 398 22.70 4.77 -20.50
N ASP A 399 23.06 5.33 -21.66
CA ASP A 399 22.69 6.70 -22.04
C ASP A 399 21.31 6.80 -22.69
N GLU A 400 20.93 5.80 -23.51
CA GLU A 400 19.64 5.73 -24.22
C GLU A 400 19.02 4.33 -24.11
N ALA A 401 17.70 4.25 -23.86
CA ALA A 401 16.95 3.00 -23.74
C ALA A 401 15.74 2.98 -24.68
N TYR A 402 15.74 1.99 -25.59
CA TYR A 402 14.75 1.79 -26.66
C TYR A 402 13.54 0.93 -26.21
N PRO A 403 12.46 0.87 -27.01
CA PRO A 403 11.29 0.03 -26.72
C PRO A 403 11.64 -1.43 -26.42
N SER A 404 10.90 -2.02 -25.49
CA SER A 404 11.12 -3.32 -24.86
C SER A 404 12.42 -3.49 -24.06
N ARG A 405 13.34 -2.52 -23.97
CA ARG A 405 14.51 -2.63 -23.08
C ARG A 405 14.11 -2.31 -21.62
N PRO A 406 14.44 -3.16 -20.64
CA PRO A 406 14.33 -2.81 -19.22
C PRO A 406 15.54 -1.95 -18.80
N VAL A 407 15.32 -0.92 -17.99
CA VAL A 407 16.42 -0.13 -17.38
C VAL A 407 16.08 0.34 -15.97
N GLN A 408 17.08 0.41 -15.11
CA GLN A 408 17.01 0.94 -13.76
C GLN A 408 17.28 2.45 -13.76
N VAL A 409 16.23 3.25 -13.65
CA VAL A 409 16.24 4.72 -13.62
C VAL A 409 16.52 5.23 -12.20
N GLN A 410 17.39 6.24 -12.11
CA GLN A 410 17.69 6.96 -10.87
C GLN A 410 17.38 8.46 -11.01
N GLY A 411 16.86 9.08 -9.95
CA GLY A 411 16.65 10.54 -9.90
C GLY A 411 15.22 11.02 -9.60
N LEU A 412 14.28 10.10 -9.37
CA LEU A 412 12.94 10.40 -8.87
C LEU A 412 12.99 10.98 -7.44
N ASN A 413 11.99 11.80 -7.09
CA ASN A 413 11.84 12.41 -5.77
C ASN A 413 11.35 11.44 -4.68
N SER A 414 10.50 10.48 -5.07
CA SER A 414 9.90 9.44 -4.23
C SER A 414 9.95 8.09 -4.96
N VAL A 415 9.61 7.00 -4.27
CA VAL A 415 9.51 5.66 -4.86
C VAL A 415 8.14 5.53 -5.52
N PRO A 416 8.04 5.31 -6.86
CA PRO A 416 6.76 5.03 -7.52
C PRO A 416 6.24 3.64 -7.11
N ARG A 417 4.96 3.37 -7.37
CA ARG A 417 4.38 2.04 -7.17
C ARG A 417 4.78 1.12 -8.30
N ALA A 418 4.78 -0.18 -8.02
CA ALA A 418 4.89 -1.16 -9.08
C ALA A 418 3.63 -1.09 -9.97
N GLY A 419 3.80 -1.13 -11.30
CA GLY A 419 2.73 -0.94 -12.27
C GLY A 419 2.37 0.52 -12.58
N ASP A 420 3.02 1.52 -11.95
CA ASP A 420 2.80 2.92 -12.32
C ASP A 420 3.25 3.18 -13.76
N VAL A 421 2.33 3.69 -14.59
CA VAL A 421 2.65 4.16 -15.95
C VAL A 421 3.51 5.41 -15.85
N PHE A 422 4.67 5.40 -16.52
CA PHE A 422 5.54 6.55 -16.66
C PHE A 422 5.43 7.21 -18.03
N ILE A 423 5.64 8.52 -18.05
CA ILE A 423 5.80 9.33 -19.26
C ILE A 423 6.97 10.30 -19.09
N VAL A 424 7.69 10.54 -20.18
CA VAL A 424 8.64 11.64 -20.31
C VAL A 424 7.89 12.91 -20.74
N THR A 425 8.28 14.05 -20.17
CA THR A 425 7.74 15.39 -20.49
C THR A 425 8.85 16.33 -20.92
N GLU A 426 8.53 17.37 -21.70
CA GLU A 426 9.52 18.34 -22.19
C GLU A 426 10.16 19.20 -21.07
N GLU A 427 9.42 19.48 -19.98
CA GLU A 427 9.90 20.29 -18.85
C GLU A 427 9.70 19.60 -17.49
N ASP A 428 10.68 19.74 -16.58
CA ASP A 428 10.58 19.30 -15.17
C ASP A 428 9.33 19.84 -14.46
N ARG A 429 8.86 21.02 -14.87
CA ARG A 429 7.66 21.67 -14.33
C ARG A 429 6.39 20.89 -14.69
N MET A 430 6.28 20.36 -15.91
CA MET A 430 5.13 19.60 -16.36
C MET A 430 5.04 18.25 -15.64
N ALA A 431 6.14 17.51 -15.55
CA ALA A 431 6.24 16.28 -14.75
C ALA A 431 5.78 16.49 -13.29
N ARG A 432 6.23 17.60 -12.68
CA ARG A 432 5.82 17.99 -11.32
C ARG A 432 4.33 18.28 -11.22
N GLN A 433 3.75 19.09 -12.12
CA GLN A 433 2.33 19.45 -12.06
C GLN A 433 1.42 18.23 -12.24
N ILE A 434 1.77 17.31 -13.14
CA ILE A 434 1.06 16.03 -13.32
C ILE A 434 1.09 15.19 -12.03
N ALA A 435 2.26 15.09 -11.39
CA ALA A 435 2.40 14.34 -10.14
C ALA A 435 1.64 14.96 -8.96
N GLU A 436 1.71 16.28 -8.78
CA GLU A 436 1.00 17.00 -7.71
C GLU A 436 -0.53 16.91 -7.88
N LYS A 437 -1.04 16.98 -9.12
CA LYS A 437 -2.45 16.70 -9.45
C LYS A 437 -2.85 15.28 -9.07
N ARG A 438 -2.07 14.27 -9.47
CA ARG A 438 -2.34 12.85 -9.14
C ARG A 438 -2.33 12.59 -7.63
N GLU A 439 -1.39 13.20 -6.90
CA GLU A 439 -1.33 13.08 -5.43
C GLU A 439 -2.56 13.72 -4.77
N ALA A 440 -3.03 14.88 -5.26
CA ALA A 440 -4.25 15.51 -4.76
C ALA A 440 -5.50 14.65 -5.02
N VAL A 441 -5.63 14.05 -6.20
CA VAL A 441 -6.72 13.12 -6.54
C VAL A 441 -6.70 11.89 -5.64
N GLU A 442 -5.54 11.25 -5.44
CA GLU A 442 -5.44 10.10 -4.52
C GLU A 442 -5.77 10.50 -3.08
N ARG A 443 -5.22 11.61 -2.57
CA ARG A 443 -5.47 12.09 -1.21
C ARG A 443 -6.96 12.37 -0.98
N ASN A 444 -7.64 12.95 -1.97
CA ASN A 444 -9.08 13.16 -1.94
C ASN A 444 -9.87 11.84 -1.97
N ALA A 445 -9.44 10.85 -2.75
CA ALA A 445 -10.06 9.52 -2.77
C ALA A 445 -9.86 8.75 -1.45
N GLN A 446 -8.70 8.86 -0.81
CA GLN A 446 -8.44 8.30 0.53
C GLN A 446 -9.32 8.98 1.58
N LEU A 447 -9.42 10.31 1.57
CA LEU A 447 -10.31 11.07 2.44
C LEU A 447 -11.80 10.73 2.19
N ALA A 448 -12.20 10.44 0.96
CA ALA A 448 -13.55 9.98 0.63
C ALA A 448 -13.84 8.57 1.20
N LYS A 449 -12.89 7.63 1.09
CA LYS A 449 -13.00 6.30 1.72
C LYS A 449 -13.09 6.40 3.25
N ALA A 450 -12.24 7.22 3.88
CA ALA A 450 -12.26 7.49 5.32
C ALA A 450 -13.54 8.22 5.79
N ARG A 451 -14.24 8.91 4.88
CA ARG A 451 -15.55 9.54 5.12
C ARG A 451 -16.74 8.58 5.02
N LYS A 452 -16.53 7.25 4.95
CA LYS A 452 -17.58 6.28 5.29
C LYS A 452 -18.15 6.66 6.66
N ARG A 453 -19.40 7.13 6.69
CA ARG A 453 -20.04 7.58 7.93
C ARG A 453 -20.26 6.37 8.84
N ILE A 454 -19.42 6.24 9.86
CA ILE A 454 -19.78 5.49 11.07
C ILE A 454 -21.08 6.11 11.56
N SER A 455 -22.18 5.37 11.52
CA SER A 455 -23.45 5.86 12.04
C SER A 455 -23.39 5.91 13.58
N LEU A 456 -24.34 6.62 14.21
CA LEU A 456 -24.45 6.54 15.67
C LEU A 456 -24.77 5.11 16.13
N GLU A 457 -25.45 4.32 15.29
CA GLU A 457 -25.79 2.91 15.53
C GLU A 457 -24.55 2.01 15.40
N ASP A 458 -23.64 2.27 14.46
CA ASP A 458 -22.34 1.58 14.38
C ASP A 458 -21.44 1.95 15.57
N PHE A 459 -21.49 3.21 16.03
CA PHE A 459 -20.71 3.65 17.19
C PHE A 459 -21.23 3.07 18.51
N THR A 460 -22.56 2.95 18.69
CA THR A 460 -23.12 2.22 19.84
C THR A 460 -22.82 0.73 19.74
N ARG A 461 -22.97 0.13 18.55
CA ARG A 461 -22.68 -1.30 18.35
C ARG A 461 -21.21 -1.63 18.67
N ALA A 462 -20.25 -0.83 18.21
CA ALA A 462 -18.83 -0.99 18.54
C ALA A 462 -18.50 -0.73 20.03
N LEU A 463 -19.39 -0.07 20.79
CA LEU A 463 -19.32 0.05 22.25
C LEU A 463 -19.92 -1.18 22.95
N GLU A 464 -21.02 -1.71 22.42
CA GLU A 464 -21.78 -2.86 22.95
C GLU A 464 -21.08 -4.21 22.68
N GLU A 465 -20.41 -4.33 21.53
CA GLU A 465 -19.55 -5.48 21.13
C GLU A 465 -18.27 -5.60 21.99
N GLY A 466 -18.02 -4.65 22.91
CA GLY A 466 -17.09 -4.85 24.02
C GLY A 466 -15.61 -4.86 23.65
N LYS A 467 -15.16 -3.80 22.96
CA LYS A 467 -13.81 -3.64 22.39
C LYS A 467 -13.43 -4.80 21.45
N VAL A 468 -13.66 -4.58 20.16
CA VAL A 468 -12.89 -5.24 19.10
C VAL A 468 -11.41 -4.90 19.34
N GLU A 469 -10.57 -5.92 19.53
CA GLU A 469 -9.14 -5.69 19.72
C GLU A 469 -8.47 -5.50 18.36
N SER A 470 -7.61 -4.48 18.21
CA SER A 470 -7.01 -4.16 16.91
C SER A 470 -5.51 -4.45 16.89
N LEU A 471 -5.10 -5.35 15.99
CA LEU A 471 -3.69 -5.59 15.71
C LEU A 471 -3.22 -4.55 14.68
N ASN A 472 -2.60 -3.50 15.20
CA ASN A 472 -2.06 -2.41 14.39
C ASN A 472 -0.67 -2.81 13.84
N LEU A 473 -0.46 -2.65 12.53
CA LEU A 473 0.79 -2.99 11.85
C LEU A 473 1.37 -1.80 11.08
N ILE A 474 2.71 -1.74 11.01
CA ILE A 474 3.47 -0.90 10.07
C ILE A 474 4.36 -1.80 9.23
N ILE A 475 4.22 -1.74 7.91
CA ILE A 475 4.96 -2.60 6.97
C ILE A 475 6.08 -1.80 6.30
N LYS A 476 7.31 -2.32 6.36
CA LYS A 476 8.48 -1.77 5.66
C LYS A 476 9.14 -2.88 4.84
N GLY A 477 9.28 -2.66 3.54
CA GLY A 477 9.91 -3.60 2.61
C GLY A 477 11.08 -2.99 1.85
N ASP A 478 11.87 -3.82 1.17
CA ASP A 478 12.99 -3.40 0.33
C ASP A 478 12.56 -2.87 -1.04
N VAL A 479 11.50 -3.45 -1.62
CA VAL A 479 10.86 -3.05 -2.89
C VAL A 479 9.36 -2.75 -2.69
N SER A 480 8.76 -1.94 -3.57
CA SER A 480 7.31 -1.61 -3.51
C SER A 480 6.42 -2.83 -3.70
N GLY A 481 6.72 -3.71 -4.66
CA GLY A 481 5.85 -4.84 -5.00
C GLY A 481 5.69 -5.83 -3.84
N ALA A 482 6.76 -6.09 -3.07
CA ALA A 482 6.72 -6.99 -1.91
C ALA A 482 5.90 -6.41 -0.74
N VAL A 483 5.92 -5.08 -0.56
CA VAL A 483 5.06 -4.40 0.44
C VAL A 483 3.59 -4.51 0.06
N GLU A 484 3.26 -4.30 -1.22
CA GLU A 484 1.90 -4.45 -1.76
C GLU A 484 1.39 -5.89 -1.64
N ALA A 485 2.23 -6.88 -1.97
CA ALA A 485 1.91 -8.31 -1.89
C ALA A 485 1.68 -8.79 -0.44
N LEU A 486 2.53 -8.36 0.51
CA LEU A 486 2.35 -8.68 1.93
C LEU A 486 1.10 -7.99 2.49
N GLU A 487 0.84 -6.72 2.14
CA GLU A 487 -0.39 -6.02 2.51
C GLU A 487 -1.65 -6.72 2.00
N GLU A 488 -1.69 -7.11 0.72
CA GLU A 488 -2.84 -7.83 0.13
C GLU A 488 -3.04 -9.20 0.79
N SER A 489 -1.96 -9.93 1.08
CA SER A 489 -2.02 -11.25 1.72
C SER A 489 -2.48 -11.18 3.16
N LEU A 490 -1.98 -10.22 3.94
CA LEU A 490 -2.44 -9.98 5.31
C LEU A 490 -3.92 -9.55 5.37
N LEU A 491 -4.40 -8.80 4.38
CA LEU A 491 -5.81 -8.42 4.26
C LEU A 491 -6.74 -9.55 3.77
N LYS A 492 -6.19 -10.71 3.38
CA LYS A 492 -6.94 -11.94 3.05
C LYS A 492 -7.08 -12.92 4.22
N ILE A 493 -6.36 -12.70 5.33
CA ILE A 493 -6.52 -13.53 6.54
C ILE A 493 -7.96 -13.37 7.04
N GLU A 494 -8.70 -14.47 7.14
CA GLU A 494 -10.03 -14.45 7.75
C GLU A 494 -9.87 -14.32 9.28
N VAL A 495 -10.47 -13.29 9.87
CA VAL A 495 -10.40 -13.00 11.30
C VAL A 495 -11.81 -12.98 11.87
N ASP A 496 -12.00 -13.57 13.06
CA ASP A 496 -13.24 -13.48 13.82
C ASP A 496 -13.57 -12.02 14.17
N ASP A 497 -14.86 -11.66 14.17
CA ASP A 497 -15.37 -10.28 14.37
C ASP A 497 -14.85 -9.61 15.67
N SER A 498 -14.38 -10.39 16.65
CA SER A 498 -13.79 -9.86 17.89
C SER A 498 -12.39 -9.23 17.74
N VAL A 499 -11.67 -9.47 16.63
CA VAL A 499 -10.31 -8.94 16.37
C VAL A 499 -10.20 -8.31 14.98
N GLN A 500 -9.55 -7.14 14.86
CA GLN A 500 -9.39 -6.43 13.60
C GLN A 500 -7.91 -6.16 13.26
N LEU A 501 -7.45 -6.69 12.12
CA LEU A 501 -6.15 -6.34 11.56
C LEU A 501 -6.16 -4.94 10.91
N ARG A 502 -5.17 -4.10 11.21
CA ARG A 502 -5.09 -2.72 10.68
C ARG A 502 -3.68 -2.33 10.26
N ILE A 503 -3.46 -2.14 8.96
CA ILE A 503 -2.20 -1.61 8.43
C ILE A 503 -2.27 -0.08 8.46
N ILE A 504 -1.46 0.55 9.33
CA ILE A 504 -1.47 2.01 9.57
C ILE A 504 -0.56 2.74 8.60
N HIS A 505 0.63 2.19 8.34
CA HIS A 505 1.59 2.76 7.43
C HIS A 505 2.32 1.65 6.66
N ARG A 506 2.61 1.93 5.39
CA ARG A 506 3.40 1.08 4.51
C ARG A 506 4.47 1.93 3.81
N GLY A 507 5.67 1.39 3.64
CA GLY A 507 6.75 2.14 2.99
C GLY A 507 7.92 1.28 2.53
N VAL A 508 8.77 1.88 1.69
CA VAL A 508 9.91 1.20 1.07
C VAL A 508 11.23 1.76 1.63
N GLY A 509 12.17 0.87 1.91
CA GLY A 509 13.46 1.17 2.52
C GLY A 509 13.57 0.78 4.00
N ALA A 510 14.72 1.09 4.60
CA ALA A 510 15.02 0.77 5.99
C ALA A 510 14.04 1.41 6.98
N ILE A 511 13.74 0.70 8.08
CA ILE A 511 12.88 1.20 9.16
C ILE A 511 13.59 2.39 9.83
N THR A 512 12.89 3.53 9.90
CA THR A 512 13.43 4.81 10.37
C THR A 512 12.97 5.17 11.77
N GLU A 513 13.64 6.13 12.39
CA GLU A 513 13.25 6.71 13.68
C GLU A 513 11.79 7.25 13.69
N SER A 514 11.29 7.72 12.54
CA SER A 514 9.90 8.18 12.38
C SER A 514 8.88 7.03 12.41
N ASP A 515 9.24 5.86 11.88
CA ASP A 515 8.35 4.70 11.83
C ASP A 515 8.12 4.12 13.24
N ILE A 516 9.18 4.12 14.06
CA ILE A 516 9.10 3.74 15.48
C ILE A 516 8.25 4.74 16.28
N ASN A 517 8.32 6.04 15.97
CA ASN A 517 7.45 7.04 16.63
C ASN A 517 5.97 6.81 16.33
N LEU A 518 5.63 6.49 15.08
CA LEU A 518 4.26 6.15 14.68
C LEU A 518 3.79 4.86 15.38
N ALA A 519 4.65 3.84 15.40
CA ALA A 519 4.39 2.60 16.13
C ALA A 519 4.11 2.82 17.64
N THR A 520 4.83 3.76 18.26
CA THR A 520 4.64 4.11 19.69
C THR A 520 3.32 4.85 19.94
N ILE A 521 2.84 5.65 18.97
CA ILE A 521 1.59 6.43 19.09
C ILE A 521 0.36 5.54 18.95
N ASP A 522 0.34 4.67 17.93
CA ASP A 522 -0.81 3.81 17.63
C ASP A 522 -0.70 2.39 18.21
N ASN A 523 0.32 2.11 19.02
CA ASN A 523 0.64 0.78 19.58
C ASN A 523 0.69 -0.31 18.48
N ALA A 524 1.53 -0.08 17.47
CA ALA A 524 1.65 -0.95 16.30
C ALA A 524 2.93 -1.79 16.30
N ILE A 525 2.87 -3.01 15.76
CA ILE A 525 4.04 -3.85 15.51
C ILE A 525 4.66 -3.45 14.16
N VAL A 526 5.99 -3.35 14.10
CA VAL A 526 6.70 -3.01 12.86
C VAL A 526 7.24 -4.27 12.18
N ILE A 527 6.78 -4.53 10.96
CA ILE A 527 7.21 -5.65 10.13
C ILE A 527 8.26 -5.17 9.11
N GLY A 528 9.48 -5.70 9.21
CA GLY A 528 10.57 -5.47 8.27
C GLY A 528 10.76 -6.64 7.31
N PHE A 529 10.34 -6.48 6.05
CA PHE A 529 10.51 -7.45 4.98
C PHE A 529 11.80 -7.17 4.20
N ASN A 530 12.80 -8.07 4.27
CA ASN A 530 14.17 -7.89 3.77
C ASN A 530 14.94 -6.64 4.27
N VAL A 531 14.31 -5.78 5.07
CA VAL A 531 14.91 -4.56 5.62
C VAL A 531 15.22 -4.68 7.11
N ARG A 532 16.14 -3.83 7.58
CA ARG A 532 16.55 -3.72 8.98
C ARG A 532 16.48 -2.25 9.42
N PRO A 533 16.24 -1.97 10.71
CA PRO A 533 16.24 -0.60 11.23
C PRO A 533 17.62 0.02 11.16
N ASP A 534 17.65 1.34 10.92
CA ASP A 534 18.83 2.14 11.19
C ASP A 534 19.20 2.12 12.69
N THR A 535 20.40 2.60 13.02
CA THR A 535 20.93 2.54 14.39
C THR A 535 20.04 3.29 15.39
N LYS A 536 19.50 4.45 15.02
CA LYS A 536 18.63 5.26 15.88
C LYS A 536 17.26 4.63 16.03
N ALA A 537 16.69 4.12 14.94
CA ALA A 537 15.43 3.37 14.97
C ALA A 537 15.52 2.18 15.92
N ARG A 538 16.65 1.44 15.91
CA ARG A 538 16.91 0.33 16.84
C ARG A 538 17.05 0.78 18.29
N GLU A 539 17.84 1.82 18.55
CA GLU A 539 18.01 2.40 19.89
C GLU A 539 16.69 2.97 20.46
N ARG A 540 15.82 3.50 19.60
CA ARG A 540 14.49 4.00 19.99
C ARG A 540 13.51 2.85 20.22
N ALA A 541 13.44 1.86 19.34
CA ALA A 541 12.53 0.71 19.51
C ALA A 541 12.81 -0.03 20.83
N ALA A 542 14.08 -0.27 21.16
CA ALA A 542 14.51 -0.88 22.42
C ALA A 542 14.28 0.00 23.67
N ARG A 543 13.96 1.30 23.51
CA ARG A 543 13.67 2.24 24.60
C ARG A 543 12.16 2.39 24.83
N GLU A 544 11.40 2.57 23.75
CA GLU A 544 9.95 2.77 23.80
C GLU A 544 9.18 1.43 23.89
N GLY A 545 9.85 0.28 23.69
CA GLY A 545 9.26 -1.05 23.81
C GLY A 545 8.53 -1.57 22.57
N VAL A 546 8.77 -0.96 21.40
CA VAL A 546 8.14 -1.32 20.12
C VAL A 546 8.69 -2.66 19.61
N ASP A 547 7.79 -3.62 19.33
CA ASP A 547 8.14 -4.88 18.66
C ASP A 547 8.46 -4.62 17.17
N VAL A 548 9.58 -5.18 16.70
CA VAL A 548 10.10 -5.02 15.35
C VAL A 548 10.56 -6.38 14.83
N ARG A 549 9.73 -7.03 14.01
CA ARG A 549 9.98 -8.38 13.47
C ARG A 549 10.59 -8.31 12.07
N PHE A 550 11.32 -9.37 11.69
CA PHE A 550 12.12 -9.40 10.47
C PHE A 550 11.94 -10.70 9.70
N TYR A 551 11.56 -10.59 8.43
CA TYR A 551 11.33 -11.73 7.56
C TYR A 551 12.04 -11.55 6.21
N SER A 552 12.44 -12.67 5.61
CA SER A 552 12.98 -12.76 4.24
C SER A 552 12.26 -13.83 3.41
N VAL A 553 11.12 -14.29 3.91
CA VAL A 553 10.18 -15.22 3.28
C VAL A 553 8.79 -14.75 3.70
N ILE A 554 7.88 -14.60 2.74
CA ILE A 554 6.57 -13.97 2.98
C ILE A 554 5.64 -14.81 3.84
N TYR A 555 5.67 -16.15 3.70
CA TYR A 555 4.97 -17.11 4.57
C TYR A 555 5.22 -16.81 6.05
N ASN A 556 6.48 -16.82 6.48
CA ASN A 556 6.87 -16.56 7.87
C ASN A 556 6.33 -15.23 8.45
N ALA A 557 6.03 -14.24 7.60
CA ALA A 557 5.44 -12.96 8.01
C ALA A 557 3.91 -13.03 8.14
N ILE A 558 3.26 -13.86 7.33
CA ILE A 558 1.82 -14.16 7.38
C ILE A 558 1.55 -15.08 8.58
N ASP A 559 2.24 -16.21 8.67
CA ASP A 559 2.06 -17.24 9.71
C ASP A 559 2.19 -16.67 11.14
N ASP A 560 3.13 -15.74 11.37
CA ASP A 560 3.38 -15.13 12.69
C ASP A 560 2.39 -14.00 13.01
N VAL A 561 1.80 -13.35 11.99
CA VAL A 561 0.66 -12.43 12.17
C VAL A 561 -0.63 -13.21 12.44
N GLU A 562 -0.86 -14.31 11.73
CA GLU A 562 -2.00 -15.21 11.95
C GLU A 562 -1.95 -15.81 13.36
N GLN A 563 -0.81 -16.35 13.79
CA GLN A 563 -0.61 -16.80 15.18
C GLN A 563 -0.80 -15.68 16.21
N SER A 564 -0.40 -14.44 15.88
CA SER A 564 -0.63 -13.28 16.76
C SER A 564 -2.12 -12.90 16.85
N LEU A 565 -2.88 -13.04 15.75
CA LEU A 565 -4.34 -12.82 15.73
C LEU A 565 -5.08 -13.91 16.53
N THR A 566 -4.75 -15.19 16.30
CA THR A 566 -5.31 -16.31 17.07
C THR A 566 -5.00 -16.18 18.56
N GLY A 567 -3.80 -15.71 18.92
CA GLY A 567 -3.40 -15.41 20.30
C GLY A 567 -4.12 -14.22 20.95
N MET A 568 -4.86 -13.41 20.18
CA MET A 568 -5.73 -12.33 20.67
C MET A 568 -7.21 -12.74 20.80
N LEU A 569 -7.58 -13.95 20.37
CA LEU A 569 -8.95 -14.45 20.53
C LEU A 569 -9.27 -14.68 22.00
N LYS A 570 -10.41 -14.14 22.44
CA LYS A 570 -10.95 -14.39 23.79
C LYS A 570 -11.33 -15.87 23.89
N PRO A 571 -10.93 -16.60 24.96
CA PRO A 571 -11.24 -18.02 25.10
C PRO A 571 -12.75 -18.24 25.24
N GLU A 572 -13.24 -19.37 24.72
CA GLU A 572 -14.62 -19.78 24.93
C GLU A 572 -14.75 -20.47 26.29
N TYR A 573 -15.94 -20.39 26.89
CA TYR A 573 -16.27 -21.08 28.14
C TYR A 573 -17.43 -22.03 27.90
N GLU A 574 -17.16 -23.33 27.98
CA GLU A 574 -18.17 -24.39 27.81
C GLU A 574 -18.74 -24.78 29.19
N GLU A 575 -20.07 -24.88 29.32
CA GLU A 575 -20.68 -25.42 30.55
C GLU A 575 -20.56 -26.95 30.58
N VAL A 576 -19.58 -27.44 31.34
CA VAL A 576 -19.36 -28.87 31.53
C VAL A 576 -20.08 -29.34 32.80
N GLN A 577 -20.71 -30.52 32.76
CA GLN A 577 -21.34 -31.15 33.92
C GLN A 577 -20.26 -31.52 34.95
N SER A 578 -20.23 -30.83 36.08
CA SER A 578 -19.25 -31.06 37.16
C SER A 578 -19.69 -32.21 38.09
N GLY A 579 -21.00 -32.42 38.23
CA GLY A 579 -21.58 -33.55 38.98
C GLY A 579 -23.10 -33.52 39.07
N VAL A 580 -23.69 -34.61 39.55
CA VAL A 580 -25.14 -34.79 39.77
C VAL A 580 -25.39 -35.39 41.15
N ALA A 581 -26.38 -34.88 41.88
CA ALA A 581 -26.78 -35.37 43.20
C ALA A 581 -28.30 -35.55 43.34
N GLU A 582 -28.73 -36.66 43.92
CA GLU A 582 -30.15 -37.03 44.05
C GLU A 582 -30.69 -36.64 45.43
N ILE A 583 -31.83 -35.94 45.49
CA ILE A 583 -32.47 -35.50 46.75
C ILE A 583 -33.14 -36.70 47.43
N ARG A 584 -32.65 -37.04 48.63
CA ARG A 584 -33.15 -38.14 49.48
C ARG A 584 -34.05 -37.69 50.62
N GLU A 585 -33.83 -36.49 51.15
CA GLU A 585 -34.66 -35.90 52.20
C GLU A 585 -34.67 -34.36 52.06
N VAL A 586 -35.71 -33.69 52.53
CA VAL A 586 -35.81 -32.23 52.49
C VAL A 586 -36.01 -31.67 53.89
N PHE A 587 -34.95 -31.10 54.45
CA PHE A 587 -34.94 -30.51 55.79
C PHE A 587 -35.38 -29.05 55.76
N ARG A 588 -36.17 -28.61 56.74
CA ARG A 588 -36.63 -27.21 56.85
C ARG A 588 -35.87 -26.48 57.95
N SER A 589 -35.12 -25.45 57.59
CA SER A 589 -34.33 -24.62 58.51
C SER A 589 -34.90 -23.22 58.62
N SER A 590 -35.23 -22.79 59.84
CA SER A 590 -35.72 -21.43 60.12
C SER A 590 -34.70 -20.32 59.83
N LYS A 591 -33.42 -20.66 59.60
CA LYS A 591 -32.35 -19.72 59.27
C LYS A 591 -31.89 -19.80 57.80
N PHE A 592 -32.11 -20.93 57.13
CA PHE A 592 -31.50 -21.23 55.82
C PHE A 592 -32.48 -21.78 54.76
N GLY A 593 -33.80 -21.77 55.02
CA GLY A 593 -34.81 -22.26 54.07
C GLY A 593 -34.90 -23.78 53.99
N ASN A 594 -35.33 -24.30 52.83
CA ASN A 594 -35.31 -25.73 52.54
C ASN A 594 -33.89 -26.18 52.16
N ILE A 595 -33.39 -27.22 52.80
CA ILE A 595 -32.08 -27.83 52.56
C ILE A 595 -32.31 -29.24 52.00
N ALA A 596 -31.78 -29.50 50.81
CA ALA A 596 -31.77 -30.83 50.20
C ALA A 596 -30.71 -31.70 50.89
N GLY A 597 -31.14 -32.77 51.56
CA GLY A 597 -30.27 -33.89 51.90
C GLY A 597 -30.09 -34.75 50.65
N VAL A 598 -28.89 -34.78 50.10
CA VAL A 598 -28.57 -35.43 48.82
C VAL A 598 -27.53 -36.53 48.96
N ILE A 599 -27.48 -37.42 47.98
CA ILE A 599 -26.33 -38.29 47.70
C ILE A 599 -25.76 -37.97 46.31
N VAL A 600 -24.44 -37.75 46.22
CA VAL A 600 -23.79 -37.46 44.92
C VAL A 600 -23.71 -38.74 44.09
N ARG A 601 -24.34 -38.72 42.91
CA ARG A 601 -24.46 -39.86 41.98
C ARG A 601 -23.32 -39.93 40.97
N SER A 602 -22.78 -38.78 40.57
CA SER A 602 -21.65 -38.67 39.65
C SER A 602 -20.89 -37.37 39.88
N GLY A 603 -19.61 -37.34 39.50
CA GLY A 603 -18.77 -36.15 39.54
C GLY A 603 -18.50 -35.62 40.95
N THR A 604 -18.38 -34.30 41.07
CA THR A 604 -18.13 -33.60 42.34
C THR A 604 -19.00 -32.35 42.41
N ILE A 605 -19.76 -32.21 43.49
CA ILE A 605 -20.54 -31.01 43.78
C ILE A 605 -19.63 -30.01 44.50
N THR A 606 -19.38 -28.85 43.89
CA THR A 606 -18.59 -27.77 44.49
C THR A 606 -19.48 -26.62 45.01
N ARG A 607 -19.03 -25.94 46.06
CA ARG A 607 -19.76 -24.81 46.64
C ARG A 607 -19.68 -23.59 45.72
N ASN A 608 -20.79 -22.85 45.61
CA ASN A 608 -21.00 -21.75 44.66
C ASN A 608 -21.05 -22.15 43.17
N ALA A 609 -21.05 -23.45 42.83
CA ALA A 609 -21.32 -23.90 41.46
C ALA A 609 -22.70 -23.43 40.97
N LYS A 610 -22.84 -23.29 39.65
CA LYS A 610 -24.16 -23.22 39.01
C LYS A 610 -24.87 -24.56 39.20
N ALA A 611 -26.17 -24.52 39.43
CA ALA A 611 -26.99 -25.71 39.62
C ALA A 611 -28.33 -25.61 38.89
N ARG A 612 -28.83 -26.75 38.41
CA ARG A 612 -30.20 -26.92 37.89
C ARG A 612 -30.90 -28.09 38.58
N VAL A 613 -32.20 -27.93 38.80
CA VAL A 613 -33.06 -28.95 39.44
C VAL A 613 -33.86 -29.63 38.36
N ILE A 614 -33.81 -30.96 38.33
CA ILE A 614 -34.43 -31.82 37.32
C ILE A 614 -35.40 -32.77 38.04
N ARG A 615 -36.62 -32.91 37.52
CA ARG A 615 -37.65 -33.86 38.01
C ARG A 615 -38.20 -34.63 36.82
N ASP A 616 -38.16 -35.96 36.87
CA ASP A 616 -38.59 -36.85 35.77
C ASP A 616 -37.98 -36.49 34.39
N GLY A 617 -36.74 -35.99 34.37
CA GLY A 617 -36.04 -35.54 33.16
C GLY A 617 -36.39 -34.13 32.66
N VAL A 618 -37.24 -33.38 33.39
CA VAL A 618 -37.60 -31.99 33.07
C VAL A 618 -36.88 -31.01 34.00
N VAL A 619 -36.19 -30.03 33.43
CA VAL A 619 -35.55 -28.94 34.19
C VAL A 619 -36.64 -28.03 34.77
N LEU A 620 -36.71 -27.95 36.11
CA LEU A 620 -37.66 -27.11 36.86
C LEU A 620 -37.10 -25.73 37.21
N ALA A 621 -35.78 -25.63 37.35
CA ALA A 621 -35.05 -24.40 37.59
C ALA A 621 -33.60 -24.57 37.11
N ASP A 622 -33.05 -23.51 36.51
CA ASP A 622 -31.68 -23.45 35.99
C ASP A 622 -30.99 -22.17 36.47
N GLY A 623 -29.66 -22.13 36.44
CA GLY A 623 -28.87 -20.98 36.90
C GLY A 623 -28.99 -20.68 38.40
N LEU A 624 -29.37 -21.66 39.22
CA LEU A 624 -29.30 -21.54 40.68
C LEU A 624 -27.83 -21.57 41.15
N ALA A 625 -27.57 -21.14 42.38
CA ALA A 625 -26.24 -21.21 42.99
C ALA A 625 -26.28 -22.00 44.31
N ILE A 626 -25.26 -22.82 44.55
CA ILE A 626 -25.11 -23.53 45.83
C ILE A 626 -24.55 -22.58 46.90
N GLU A 627 -25.45 -21.83 47.55
CA GLU A 627 -25.13 -20.89 48.63
C GLU A 627 -24.50 -21.59 49.86
N SER A 628 -24.93 -22.83 50.12
CA SER A 628 -24.37 -23.65 51.20
C SER A 628 -24.24 -25.13 50.79
N LEU A 629 -23.09 -25.69 51.13
CA LEU A 629 -22.73 -27.10 50.96
C LEU A 629 -22.14 -27.58 52.28
N ARG A 630 -22.77 -28.58 52.90
CA ARG A 630 -22.42 -29.04 54.25
C ARG A 630 -22.41 -30.55 54.34
N ARG A 631 -21.51 -31.10 55.15
CA ARG A 631 -21.50 -32.53 55.48
C ARG A 631 -21.64 -32.70 56.99
N PHE A 632 -22.74 -33.34 57.41
CA PHE A 632 -23.21 -33.41 58.80
C PHE A 632 -23.38 -32.04 59.47
N LYS A 633 -22.31 -31.48 60.07
CA LYS A 633 -22.32 -30.16 60.75
C LYS A 633 -21.32 -29.17 60.16
N ASP A 634 -20.43 -29.63 59.30
CA ASP A 634 -19.28 -28.88 58.82
C ASP A 634 -19.57 -28.29 57.43
N ASP A 635 -19.19 -27.02 57.22
CA ASP A 635 -19.17 -26.40 55.88
C ASP A 635 -18.02 -27.00 55.07
N VAL A 636 -18.31 -27.46 53.84
CA VAL A 636 -17.34 -28.08 52.94
C VAL A 636 -17.31 -27.35 51.59
N THR A 637 -16.16 -27.43 50.91
CA THR A 637 -15.93 -26.81 49.60
C THR A 637 -16.34 -27.70 48.43
N GLU A 638 -16.19 -29.02 48.59
CA GLU A 638 -16.51 -30.04 47.60
C GLU A 638 -17.11 -31.29 48.27
N VAL A 639 -17.95 -32.02 47.52
CA VAL A 639 -18.46 -33.36 47.88
C VAL A 639 -18.42 -34.24 46.64
N ARG A 640 -17.73 -35.37 46.73
CA ARG A 640 -17.51 -36.34 45.63
C ARG A 640 -18.61 -37.41 45.59
N THR A 641 -18.67 -38.18 44.50
CA THR A 641 -19.53 -39.36 44.33
C THR A 641 -19.61 -40.26 45.57
N ASP A 642 -20.78 -40.88 45.78
CA ASP A 642 -21.13 -41.80 46.87
C ASP A 642 -21.13 -41.19 48.29
N PHE A 643 -20.90 -39.88 48.43
CA PHE A 643 -21.04 -39.17 49.70
C PHE A 643 -22.37 -38.41 49.83
N GLU A 644 -22.90 -38.42 51.05
CA GLU A 644 -24.08 -37.64 51.45
C GLU A 644 -23.70 -36.20 51.86
N ALA A 645 -24.57 -35.24 51.53
CA ALA A 645 -24.41 -33.84 51.87
C ALA A 645 -25.76 -33.10 52.03
N GLY A 646 -25.72 -31.93 52.66
CA GLY A 646 -26.79 -30.94 52.64
C GLY A 646 -26.47 -29.81 51.65
N ILE A 647 -27.32 -29.63 50.64
CA ILE A 647 -27.26 -28.53 49.67
C ILE A 647 -28.37 -27.52 49.98
N GLY A 648 -28.02 -26.23 50.08
CA GLY A 648 -28.99 -25.13 50.14
C GLY A 648 -28.98 -24.30 48.85
N LEU A 649 -30.08 -24.35 48.10
CA LEU A 649 -30.29 -23.61 46.83
C LEU A 649 -30.85 -22.19 47.06
N GLY A 650 -30.52 -21.58 48.20
CA GLY A 650 -30.87 -20.20 48.54
C GLY A 650 -32.37 -19.90 48.55
N LYS A 651 -32.82 -19.17 47.53
CA LYS A 651 -34.22 -18.73 47.37
C LYS A 651 -35.13 -19.79 46.74
N TYR A 652 -34.58 -20.82 46.10
CA TYR A 652 -35.40 -21.87 45.49
C TYR A 652 -35.87 -22.87 46.54
N ASN A 653 -37.19 -23.13 46.59
CA ASN A 653 -37.81 -23.91 47.68
C ASN A 653 -38.69 -25.08 47.21
N ASP A 654 -39.02 -25.23 45.92
CA ASP A 654 -39.78 -26.37 45.38
C ASP A 654 -38.86 -27.56 45.05
N ILE A 655 -38.17 -28.04 46.09
CA ILE A 655 -37.39 -29.28 46.05
C ILE A 655 -38.16 -30.41 46.71
N GLN A 656 -38.13 -31.59 46.08
CA GLN A 656 -38.86 -32.79 46.46
C GLN A 656 -37.92 -34.00 46.46
N VAL A 657 -38.30 -35.07 47.16
CA VAL A 657 -37.51 -36.31 47.22
C VAL A 657 -37.64 -37.05 45.91
N GLY A 658 -36.50 -37.38 45.29
CA GLY A 658 -36.42 -37.94 43.93
C GLY A 658 -36.03 -36.93 42.86
N ASP A 659 -35.92 -35.64 43.17
CA ASP A 659 -35.34 -34.64 42.26
C ASP A 659 -33.82 -34.86 42.12
N GLU A 660 -33.26 -34.50 40.97
CA GLU A 660 -31.82 -34.44 40.74
C GLU A 660 -31.34 -32.98 40.71
N ILE A 661 -30.19 -32.73 41.33
CA ILE A 661 -29.46 -31.46 41.26
C ILE A 661 -28.21 -31.71 40.40
N GLU A 662 -28.23 -31.22 39.17
CA GLU A 662 -27.06 -31.16 38.30
C GLU A 662 -26.29 -29.87 38.57
N THR A 663 -24.95 -29.93 38.61
CA THR A 663 -24.08 -28.75 38.67
C THR A 663 -23.23 -28.62 37.42
N THR A 664 -23.14 -27.40 36.89
CA THR A 664 -22.24 -27.04 35.78
C THR A 664 -21.09 -26.14 36.24
N GLU A 665 -19.95 -26.32 35.58
CA GLU A 665 -18.75 -25.52 35.76
C GLU A 665 -18.32 -24.95 34.40
N MET A 666 -17.89 -23.68 34.38
CA MET A 666 -17.42 -23.02 33.16
C MET A 666 -15.98 -23.47 32.89
N VAL A 667 -15.76 -24.36 31.93
CA VAL A 667 -14.40 -24.80 31.56
C VAL A 667 -13.89 -23.90 30.44
N GLU A 668 -12.72 -23.31 30.65
CA GLU A 668 -12.02 -22.52 29.63
C GLU A 668 -11.52 -23.42 28.51
N LYS A 669 -11.93 -23.09 27.29
CA LYS A 669 -11.61 -23.81 26.06
C LYS A 669 -10.89 -22.86 25.11
N PRO A 670 -9.59 -23.08 24.84
CA PRO A 670 -8.90 -22.27 23.85
C PRO A 670 -9.55 -22.50 22.47
N ARG A 671 -9.89 -21.41 21.78
CA ARG A 671 -10.09 -21.44 20.33
C ARG A 671 -8.73 -21.72 19.67
N GLY A 672 -8.73 -22.51 18.61
CA GLY A 672 -7.56 -22.92 17.84
C GLY A 672 -7.96 -23.49 16.50
#